data_AF-A0A930MZY9-F1
#
_entry.id   AF-A0A930MZY9-F1
#
_cell.length_a   1.000
_cell.length_b   1.000
_cell.length_c   1.000
_cell.angle_alpha   90.00
_cell.angle_beta   90.00
_cell.angle_gamma   90.00
#
_symmetry.space_group_name_H-M   'P 1'
#
loop_
_entity.id
_entity.type
_entity.pdbx_description
1 polymer ?
#
loop_
_entity_poly.entity_id
_entity_poly.type
_entity_poly.pdbx_seq_one_letter_code
_entity_poly.pdbx_strand_id
1 'polypeptide(L)'
;MTYKKKLIEVALPLDAINAESAREKSIRHGHPSALHLWWSRKPLATARAVLFASLVDDPSAHPEDFPTEEAQERERQRLFHLIEKLIIWENSTDKELFAQAYEEIKKSTGDNPPPVFDPFAGGGTIPLEAQRLGLKAIAADLNPVAVIINKAMIEIPVKFQNKSPVNPVAKSLLDAEWHGTRGLADDIAYYGKLLKEKAYADIGHFYPKVTIPGIGQKAVVIAWKWARTVMCPNPACRCEMPLVNSFWLSKKAGKEAYLEPMMENDKIRFEVRYGKGKVREGTVARTGATCIACGASIPLSYIRNEAKKGCMSAQLIAIVAESQGGRLYLAANEEHKKIADMPLPEDVPVGDLPEKALGFRVQEYGITKYSQLFTKRQLMALTTFSDRLIDIREQVCADGGTKGYSEAIVTYLAFLVDQLANHGSVICGWNSPNQQLRNTFARQAIPMVWDFAESNPFCRSSGSFHSLYGRMCEAFQSFMPSGQIGMVYNASATADLNVGSVVLSTDPPYYDNIGYADLSDFFYIWLRRNLKEIYPEIFSTMLVPKKEELVATPYRFAGSQQAAKEFFEQGMFDVCQNIYRYATQDIPLTIYYAFKQTDMDVGGTTSSGWETMLSAIIQAGFSINGTWPIRTEKPGRSVSIGTNALASSIVLVCRKRPADAPICTRRDFLTALKRELRPALVNLQQSNI
;
A
#
# COMPACT_ATOMS: atom_id res chain seq x y z
N MET A 1 8.22 34.55 -25.36
CA MET A 1 8.12 35.03 -23.97
C MET A 1 9.15 34.27 -23.15
N THR A 2 9.93 34.93 -22.31
CA THR A 2 10.76 34.26 -21.30
C THR A 2 9.85 33.50 -20.35
N TYR A 3 9.98 32.18 -20.29
CA TYR A 3 9.18 31.37 -19.37
C TYR A 3 9.52 31.76 -17.92
N LYS A 4 8.51 31.82 -17.05
CA LYS A 4 8.73 32.09 -15.62
C LYS A 4 9.29 30.83 -14.97
N LYS A 5 10.46 30.96 -14.34
CA LYS A 5 11.07 29.87 -13.58
C LYS A 5 10.19 29.55 -12.37
N LYS A 6 9.95 28.27 -12.14
CA LYS A 6 9.25 27.77 -10.95
C LYS A 6 10.24 27.44 -9.85
N LEU A 7 9.78 27.45 -8.60
CA LEU A 7 10.61 27.19 -7.43
C LEU A 7 11.32 25.83 -7.53
N ILE A 8 10.62 24.80 -8.02
CA ILE A 8 11.14 23.45 -8.27
C ILE A 8 12.34 23.42 -9.24
N GLU A 9 12.54 24.44 -10.07
CA GLU A 9 13.65 24.50 -11.03
C GLU A 9 14.91 25.15 -10.44
N VAL A 10 14.79 25.75 -9.25
CA VAL A 10 15.87 26.53 -8.62
C VAL A 10 16.33 25.87 -7.33
N ALA A 11 15.42 25.69 -6.35
CA ALA A 11 15.79 25.19 -5.03
C ALA A 11 14.59 24.61 -4.25
N LEU A 12 14.87 23.72 -3.31
CA LEU A 12 13.89 23.08 -2.42
C LEU A 12 14.48 22.88 -1.01
N PRO A 13 13.65 22.94 0.06
CA PRO A 13 14.09 22.62 1.41
C PRO A 13 14.17 21.09 1.62
N LEU A 14 15.12 20.43 0.94
CA LEU A 14 15.22 18.97 0.85
C LEU A 14 15.38 18.28 2.21
N ASP A 15 16.18 18.85 3.12
CA ASP A 15 16.38 18.28 4.46
C ASP A 15 15.07 18.15 5.22
N ALA A 16 14.25 19.21 5.20
CA ALA A 16 12.94 19.21 5.84
C ALA A 16 11.99 18.21 5.18
N ILE A 17 11.94 18.20 3.84
CA ILE A 17 11.12 17.25 3.05
C ILE A 17 11.51 15.81 3.38
N ASN A 18 12.82 15.51 3.42
CA ASN A 18 13.36 14.18 3.71
C ASN A 18 13.09 13.74 5.15
N ALA A 19 13.24 14.66 6.12
CA ALA A 19 12.96 14.39 7.53
C ALA A 19 11.48 14.02 7.74
N GLU A 20 10.56 14.81 7.22
CA GLU A 20 9.12 14.55 7.35
C GLU A 20 8.69 13.32 6.55
N SER A 21 9.25 13.08 5.36
CA SER A 21 8.99 11.86 4.58
C SER A 21 9.43 10.58 5.32
N ALA A 22 10.53 10.62 6.07
CA ALA A 22 10.97 9.51 6.90
C ALA A 22 10.08 9.34 8.15
N ARG A 23 9.65 10.45 8.76
CA ARG A 23 8.73 10.47 9.92
C ARG A 23 7.36 9.89 9.56
N GLU A 24 6.80 10.25 8.41
CA GLU A 24 5.49 9.81 7.92
C GLU A 24 5.33 8.28 7.93
N LYS A 25 6.40 7.54 7.61
CA LYS A 25 6.39 6.06 7.62
C LYS A 25 6.14 5.44 9.00
N SER A 26 6.36 6.20 10.07
CA SER A 26 6.14 5.78 11.44
C SER A 26 4.77 6.20 11.98
N ILE A 27 4.00 6.99 11.21
CA ILE A 27 2.63 7.36 11.55
C ILE A 27 1.74 6.12 11.41
N ARG A 28 0.98 5.83 12.47
CA ARG A 28 0.14 4.63 12.58
C ARG A 28 -1.36 4.92 12.66
N HIS A 29 -1.71 6.20 12.81
CA HIS A 29 -3.06 6.68 13.07
C HIS A 29 -3.37 7.84 12.14
N GLY A 30 -4.62 7.94 11.69
CA GLY A 30 -5.08 9.07 10.87
C GLY A 30 -4.58 9.12 9.42
N HIS A 31 -3.63 8.27 9.02
CA HIS A 31 -3.04 8.34 7.67
C HIS A 31 -3.96 7.68 6.61
N PRO A 32 -4.15 8.28 5.41
CA PRO A 32 -5.01 7.73 4.34
C PRO A 32 -4.67 6.31 3.88
N SER A 33 -3.43 5.88 4.06
CA SER A 33 -3.01 4.49 3.78
C SER A 33 -3.73 3.44 4.65
N ALA A 34 -4.40 3.85 5.73
CA ALA A 34 -5.24 2.97 6.54
C ALA A 34 -6.57 2.62 5.85
N LEU A 35 -6.99 3.34 4.80
CA LEU A 35 -8.17 2.94 4.00
C LEU A 35 -7.92 1.61 3.30
N HIS A 36 -6.86 1.56 2.48
CA HIS A 36 -6.52 0.38 1.69
C HIS A 36 -5.01 0.31 1.42
N LEU A 37 -4.47 -0.92 1.45
CA LEU A 37 -3.08 -1.16 1.11
C LEU A 37 -2.81 -0.80 -0.37
N TRP A 38 -1.69 -0.12 -0.60
CA TRP A 38 -1.06 0.00 -1.92
C TRP A 38 0.46 -0.05 -1.72
N TRP A 39 1.19 -0.83 -2.53
CA TRP A 39 2.58 -1.19 -2.21
C TRP A 39 3.59 -0.06 -2.38
N SER A 40 3.34 0.88 -3.29
CA SER A 40 4.23 2.03 -3.55
C SER A 40 3.46 3.33 -3.41
N ARG A 41 3.24 3.77 -2.17
CA ARG A 41 2.73 5.12 -1.88
C ARG A 41 3.92 6.06 -1.71
N LYS A 42 3.93 7.16 -2.46
CA LYS A 42 4.87 8.25 -2.20
C LYS A 42 4.49 8.97 -0.90
N PRO A 43 5.47 9.50 -0.13
CA PRO A 43 5.17 10.30 1.04
C PRO A 43 4.31 11.51 0.68
N LEU A 44 3.28 11.79 1.47
CA LEU A 44 2.39 12.95 1.28
C LEU A 44 3.18 14.26 1.40
N ALA A 45 4.10 14.34 2.37
CA ALA A 45 5.01 15.48 2.53
C ALA A 45 5.77 15.80 1.23
N THR A 46 6.34 14.78 0.60
CA THR A 46 7.06 14.91 -0.68
C THR A 46 6.13 15.37 -1.81
N ALA A 47 4.98 14.71 -1.99
CA ALA A 47 4.06 15.04 -3.07
C ALA A 47 3.55 16.48 -2.96
N ARG A 48 3.19 16.92 -1.75
CA ARG A 48 2.75 18.29 -1.45
C ARG A 48 3.81 19.33 -1.79
N ALA A 49 5.05 19.13 -1.34
CA ALA A 49 6.14 20.07 -1.59
C ALA A 49 6.46 20.18 -3.09
N VAL A 50 6.52 19.05 -3.79
CA VAL A 50 6.79 19.01 -5.24
C VAL A 50 5.68 19.70 -6.03
N LEU A 51 4.41 19.44 -5.72
CA LEU A 51 3.29 20.09 -6.39
C LEU A 51 3.30 21.61 -6.16
N PHE A 52 3.44 22.05 -4.91
CA PHE A 52 3.51 23.46 -4.56
C PHE A 52 4.66 24.17 -5.29
N ALA A 53 5.87 23.61 -5.22
CA ALA A 53 7.05 24.20 -5.85
C ALA A 53 7.00 24.15 -7.40
N SER A 54 6.23 23.23 -7.98
CA SER A 54 6.02 23.19 -9.44
C SER A 54 5.09 24.30 -9.93
N LEU A 55 4.18 24.77 -9.08
CA LEU A 55 3.17 25.77 -9.45
C LEU A 55 3.61 27.20 -9.11
N VAL A 56 4.35 27.37 -8.02
CA VAL A 56 4.82 28.68 -7.53
C VAL A 56 6.07 29.13 -8.29
N ASP A 57 6.04 30.39 -8.75
CA ASP A 57 7.16 31.06 -9.43
C ASP A 57 8.32 31.25 -8.45
N ASP A 58 9.56 31.02 -8.90
CA ASP A 58 10.73 31.47 -8.15
C ASP A 58 10.80 33.01 -8.20
N PRO A 59 11.21 33.69 -7.12
CA PRO A 59 11.33 35.14 -7.10
C PRO A 59 12.20 35.74 -8.22
N SER A 60 13.18 35.00 -8.75
CA SER A 60 13.99 35.43 -9.90
C SER A 60 13.20 35.58 -11.21
N ALA A 61 11.99 35.02 -11.29
CA ALA A 61 11.07 35.23 -12.41
C ALA A 61 10.33 36.58 -12.36
N HIS A 62 10.48 37.32 -11.25
CA HIS A 62 9.78 38.57 -10.96
C HIS A 62 10.76 39.69 -10.56
N PRO A 63 11.69 40.10 -11.44
CA PRO A 63 12.65 41.17 -11.14
C PRO A 63 11.99 42.53 -10.85
N GLU A 64 10.75 42.73 -11.28
CA GLU A 64 9.93 43.91 -10.95
C GLU A 64 9.57 43.98 -9.46
N ASP A 65 9.35 42.83 -8.83
CA ASP A 65 9.01 42.73 -7.40
C ASP A 65 10.26 42.45 -6.55
N PHE A 66 11.23 41.72 -7.09
CA PHE A 66 12.45 41.27 -6.41
C PHE A 66 13.71 41.62 -7.23
N PRO A 67 14.11 42.90 -7.26
CA PRO A 67 15.14 43.40 -8.18
C PRO A 67 16.58 42.98 -7.83
N THR A 68 16.85 42.50 -6.61
CA THR A 68 18.20 42.08 -6.18
C THR A 68 18.24 40.62 -5.78
N GLU A 69 19.42 39.99 -5.84
CA GLU A 69 19.61 38.59 -5.40
C GLU A 69 19.23 38.41 -3.93
N GLU A 70 19.51 39.40 -3.06
CA GLU A 70 19.12 39.35 -1.65
C GLU A 70 17.60 39.43 -1.44
N ALA A 71 16.90 40.21 -2.27
CA ALA A 71 15.43 40.28 -2.23
C ALA A 71 14.81 38.96 -2.71
N GLN A 72 15.38 38.36 -3.77
CA GLN A 72 14.95 37.06 -4.29
C GLN A 72 15.19 35.96 -3.25
N GLU A 73 16.36 35.94 -2.61
CA GLU A 73 16.68 34.96 -1.58
C GLU A 73 15.77 35.11 -0.35
N ARG A 74 15.49 36.35 0.09
CA ARG A 74 14.56 36.59 1.21
C ARG A 74 13.16 36.04 0.93
N GLU A 75 12.64 36.27 -0.27
CA GLU A 75 11.33 35.76 -0.66
C GLU A 75 11.36 34.23 -0.82
N ARG A 76 12.44 33.68 -1.37
CA ARG A 76 12.63 32.23 -1.47
C ARG A 76 12.62 31.56 -0.10
N GLN A 77 13.29 32.16 0.89
CA GLN A 77 13.27 31.68 2.28
C GLN A 77 11.87 31.76 2.91
N ARG A 78 11.07 32.79 2.59
CA ARG A 78 9.66 32.86 3.01
C ARG A 78 8.85 31.69 2.42
N LEU A 79 9.02 31.42 1.12
CA LEU A 79 8.36 30.29 0.45
C LEU A 79 8.82 28.94 1.01
N PHE A 80 10.10 28.81 1.37
CA PHE A 80 10.62 27.61 2.05
C PHE A 80 10.00 27.40 3.41
N HIS A 81 9.89 28.44 4.23
CA HIS A 81 9.20 28.36 5.52
C HIS A 81 7.73 27.94 5.38
N LEU A 82 7.08 28.38 4.31
CA LEU A 82 5.72 27.92 3.98
C LEU A 82 5.70 26.42 3.62
N ILE A 83 6.63 25.95 2.77
CA ILE A 83 6.78 24.52 2.46
C ILE A 83 7.06 23.71 3.74
N GLU A 84 7.98 24.14 4.59
CA GLU A 84 8.34 23.48 5.84
C GLU A 84 7.14 23.33 6.78
N LYS A 85 6.26 24.33 6.84
CA LYS A 85 4.98 24.20 7.55
C LYS A 85 4.03 23.24 6.85
N LEU A 86 3.92 23.33 5.53
CA LEU A 86 3.00 22.52 4.74
C LEU A 86 3.32 21.04 4.86
N ILE A 87 4.59 20.63 4.88
CA ILE A 87 5.00 19.21 4.87
C ILE A 87 4.80 18.50 6.22
N ILE A 88 4.61 19.23 7.31
CA ILE A 88 4.36 18.65 8.64
C ILE A 88 3.02 17.92 8.64
N TRP A 89 3.02 16.64 9.02
CA TRP A 89 1.80 15.82 9.02
C TRP A 89 0.66 16.44 9.82
N GLU A 90 0.96 16.94 11.02
CA GLU A 90 -0.04 17.53 11.92
C GLU A 90 -0.73 18.77 11.33
N ASN A 91 -0.10 19.43 10.36
CA ASN A 91 -0.67 20.58 9.65
C ASN A 91 -1.52 20.18 8.43
N SER A 92 -1.66 18.88 8.12
CA SER A 92 -2.39 18.39 6.93
C SER A 92 -3.89 18.73 6.93
N THR A 93 -4.41 19.26 8.04
CA THR A 93 -5.80 19.72 8.19
C THR A 93 -5.92 21.21 8.53
N ASP A 94 -4.84 22.00 8.42
CA ASP A 94 -4.83 23.44 8.69
C ASP A 94 -5.37 24.22 7.50
N LYS A 95 -6.65 24.63 7.58
CA LYS A 95 -7.34 25.34 6.50
C LYS A 95 -6.68 26.68 6.15
N GLU A 96 -6.17 27.42 7.14
CA GLU A 96 -5.56 28.74 6.91
C GLU A 96 -4.21 28.61 6.21
N LEU A 97 -3.41 27.61 6.61
CA LEU A 97 -2.14 27.32 5.96
C LEU A 97 -2.32 26.89 4.50
N PHE A 98 -3.28 26.00 4.22
CA PHE A 98 -3.56 25.58 2.84
C PHE A 98 -4.18 26.70 2.00
N ALA A 99 -4.96 27.60 2.61
CA ALA A 99 -5.44 28.81 1.93
C ALA A 99 -4.26 29.73 1.54
N GLN A 100 -3.31 29.97 2.45
CA GLN A 100 -2.08 30.73 2.15
C GLN A 100 -1.31 30.10 0.97
N ALA A 101 -1.15 28.78 0.99
CA ALA A 101 -0.49 28.07 -0.11
C ALA A 101 -1.23 28.22 -1.45
N TYR A 102 -2.56 28.15 -1.42
CA TYR A 102 -3.38 28.32 -2.62
C TYR A 102 -3.30 29.74 -3.19
N GLU A 103 -3.21 30.78 -2.34
CA GLU A 103 -3.01 32.16 -2.79
C GLU A 103 -1.67 32.34 -3.53
N GLU A 104 -0.58 31.73 -3.06
CA GLU A 104 0.70 31.75 -3.78
C GLU A 104 0.59 31.06 -5.14
N ILE A 105 -0.11 29.91 -5.19
CA ILE A 105 -0.36 29.20 -6.45
C ILE A 105 -1.16 30.08 -7.42
N LYS A 106 -2.22 30.75 -6.95
CA LYS A 106 -3.01 31.67 -7.78
C LYS A 106 -2.18 32.82 -8.32
N LYS A 107 -1.36 33.46 -7.47
CA LYS A 107 -0.45 34.54 -7.88
C LYS A 107 0.46 34.09 -9.03
N SER A 108 1.04 32.89 -8.93
CA SER A 108 1.95 32.33 -9.96
C SER A 108 1.26 31.71 -11.17
N THR A 109 -0.07 31.65 -11.19
CA THR A 109 -0.87 31.10 -12.30
C THR A 109 -1.88 32.10 -12.88
N GLY A 110 -1.77 33.38 -12.50
CA GLY A 110 -2.67 34.43 -12.98
C GLY A 110 -4.13 34.19 -12.58
N ASP A 111 -4.35 33.79 -11.33
CA ASP A 111 -5.65 33.45 -10.73
C ASP A 111 -6.40 32.28 -11.37
N ASN A 112 -5.75 31.51 -12.25
CA ASN A 112 -6.32 30.34 -12.90
C ASN A 112 -5.43 29.09 -12.75
N PRO A 113 -5.34 28.50 -11.53
CA PRO A 113 -4.57 27.30 -11.31
C PRO A 113 -5.05 26.15 -12.21
N PRO A 114 -4.16 25.53 -13.01
CA PRO A 114 -4.55 24.43 -13.87
C PRO A 114 -4.84 23.14 -13.08
N PRO A 115 -5.64 22.21 -13.65
CA PRO A 115 -5.81 20.88 -13.09
C PRO A 115 -4.48 20.10 -13.03
N VAL A 116 -4.33 19.25 -12.01
CA VAL A 116 -3.21 18.32 -11.86
C VAL A 116 -3.65 16.93 -12.31
N PHE A 117 -2.85 16.27 -13.14
CA PHE A 117 -3.12 14.92 -13.62
C PHE A 117 -1.98 13.95 -13.30
N ASP A 118 -2.35 12.80 -12.75
CA ASP A 118 -1.47 11.64 -12.54
C ASP A 118 -2.00 10.42 -13.32
N PRO A 119 -1.35 10.00 -14.42
CA PRO A 119 -1.73 8.81 -15.21
C PRO A 119 -1.33 7.47 -14.56
N PHE A 120 -0.56 7.49 -13.46
CA PHE A 120 -0.15 6.30 -12.70
C PHE A 120 -0.51 6.49 -11.22
N ALA A 121 -1.76 6.87 -10.98
CA ALA A 121 -2.19 7.37 -9.67
C ALA A 121 -1.96 6.38 -8.53
N GLY A 122 -2.03 5.07 -8.80
CA GLY A 122 -1.74 4.02 -7.84
C GLY A 122 -2.48 4.20 -6.52
N GLY A 123 -1.74 4.52 -5.46
CA GLY A 123 -2.31 4.75 -4.13
C GLY A 123 -3.04 6.09 -3.96
N GLY A 124 -2.94 7.03 -4.89
CA GLY A 124 -3.63 8.31 -4.86
C GLY A 124 -2.97 9.40 -4.02
N THR A 125 -1.66 9.30 -3.75
CA THR A 125 -0.91 10.32 -3.00
C THR A 125 -0.93 11.67 -3.73
N ILE A 126 -0.51 11.70 -5.00
CA ILE A 126 -0.39 12.95 -5.77
C ILE A 126 -1.76 13.62 -5.97
N PRO A 127 -2.82 12.91 -6.41
CA PRO A 127 -4.14 13.51 -6.55
C PRO A 127 -4.73 14.03 -5.23
N LEU A 128 -4.49 13.34 -4.11
CA LEU A 128 -4.96 13.81 -2.80
C LEU A 128 -4.27 15.11 -2.37
N GLU A 129 -2.95 15.21 -2.53
CA GLU A 129 -2.23 16.44 -2.18
C GLU A 129 -2.56 17.60 -3.12
N ALA A 130 -2.82 17.32 -4.40
CA ALA A 130 -3.34 18.32 -5.33
C ALA A 130 -4.67 18.89 -4.83
N GLN A 131 -5.61 18.03 -4.39
CA GLN A 131 -6.85 18.51 -3.80
C GLN A 131 -6.63 19.32 -2.53
N ARG A 132 -5.77 18.88 -1.61
CA ARG A 132 -5.48 19.63 -0.37
C ARG A 132 -4.95 21.03 -0.68
N LEU A 133 -4.13 21.18 -1.72
CA LEU A 133 -3.64 22.48 -2.22
C LEU A 133 -4.70 23.30 -2.97
N GLY A 134 -5.97 22.88 -3.03
CA GLY A 134 -7.05 23.60 -3.68
C GLY A 134 -7.21 23.34 -5.18
N LEU A 135 -6.48 22.38 -5.74
CA LEU A 135 -6.43 22.13 -7.18
C LEU A 135 -7.44 21.07 -7.61
N LYS A 136 -7.88 21.16 -8.88
CA LYS A 136 -8.65 20.10 -9.52
C LYS A 136 -7.73 18.90 -9.77
N ALA A 137 -7.99 17.79 -9.10
CA ALA A 137 -7.23 16.56 -9.26
C ALA A 137 -7.86 15.62 -10.30
N ILE A 138 -7.03 15.10 -11.20
CA ILE A 138 -7.36 14.08 -12.18
C ILE A 138 -6.43 12.89 -11.92
N ALA A 139 -6.99 11.70 -11.81
CA ALA A 139 -6.26 10.45 -11.59
C ALA A 139 -6.66 9.43 -12.65
N ALA A 140 -5.68 8.66 -13.14
CA ALA A 140 -5.95 7.47 -13.91
C ALA A 140 -5.07 6.32 -13.43
N ASP A 141 -5.59 5.11 -13.55
CA ASP A 141 -4.81 3.88 -13.37
C ASP A 141 -5.48 2.74 -14.15
N LEU A 142 -4.69 1.80 -14.65
CA LEU A 142 -5.17 0.58 -15.28
C LEU A 142 -5.75 -0.40 -14.25
N ASN A 143 -5.21 -0.38 -13.03
CA ASN A 143 -5.52 -1.34 -11.99
C ASN A 143 -6.82 -0.95 -11.27
N PRO A 144 -7.89 -1.75 -11.35
CA PRO A 144 -9.18 -1.42 -10.73
C PRO A 144 -9.10 -1.17 -9.22
N VAL A 145 -8.15 -1.82 -8.54
CA VAL A 145 -7.91 -1.61 -7.10
C VAL A 145 -7.38 -0.20 -6.85
N ALA A 146 -6.42 0.28 -7.66
CA ALA A 146 -5.93 1.66 -7.58
C ALA A 146 -7.03 2.68 -7.90
N VAL A 147 -7.84 2.40 -8.93
CA VAL A 147 -8.96 3.27 -9.34
C VAL A 147 -9.95 3.47 -8.19
N ILE A 148 -10.41 2.38 -7.55
CA ILE A 148 -11.40 2.52 -6.48
C ILE A 148 -10.80 3.19 -5.23
N ILE A 149 -9.51 2.98 -4.95
CA ILE A 149 -8.79 3.71 -3.89
C ILE A 149 -8.80 5.21 -4.19
N ASN A 150 -8.48 5.62 -5.42
CA ASN A 150 -8.50 7.02 -5.82
C ASN A 150 -9.92 7.61 -5.72
N LYS A 151 -10.96 6.89 -6.15
CA LYS A 151 -12.35 7.35 -5.98
C LYS A 151 -12.69 7.58 -4.51
N ALA A 152 -12.28 6.67 -3.63
CA ALA A 152 -12.48 6.79 -2.19
C ALA A 152 -11.66 7.92 -1.54
N MET A 153 -10.57 8.38 -2.17
CA MET A 153 -9.73 9.46 -1.62
C MET A 153 -10.13 10.84 -2.12
N ILE A 154 -10.45 10.98 -3.42
CA ILE A 154 -10.60 12.30 -4.07
C ILE A 154 -11.97 12.55 -4.69
N GLU A 155 -12.83 11.54 -4.83
CA GLU A 155 -14.14 11.69 -5.46
C GLU A 155 -15.27 11.62 -4.43
N ILE A 156 -15.35 10.51 -3.67
CA ILE A 156 -16.43 10.22 -2.73
C ILE A 156 -16.47 11.22 -1.55
N PRO A 157 -15.34 11.54 -0.87
CA PRO A 157 -15.37 12.46 0.27
C PRO A 157 -15.89 13.86 -0.09
N VAL A 158 -15.56 14.34 -1.29
CA VAL A 158 -16.00 15.66 -1.77
C VAL A 158 -17.48 15.65 -2.14
N LYS A 159 -17.98 14.57 -2.77
CA LYS A 159 -19.41 14.42 -3.13
C LYS A 159 -20.35 14.54 -1.93
N PHE A 160 -19.91 14.06 -0.77
CA PHE A 160 -20.71 14.02 0.46
C PHE A 160 -20.20 14.95 1.57
N GLN A 161 -19.37 15.94 1.21
CA GLN A 161 -18.89 16.92 2.17
C GLN A 161 -20.06 17.73 2.77
N ASN A 162 -19.94 18.09 4.05
CA ASN A 162 -20.91 18.90 4.79
C ASN A 162 -22.35 18.32 4.78
N LYS A 163 -22.49 17.00 4.58
CA LYS A 163 -23.78 16.31 4.69
C LYS A 163 -23.93 15.73 6.10
N SER A 164 -25.12 15.85 6.66
CA SER A 164 -25.48 15.16 7.90
C SER A 164 -25.51 13.65 7.68
N PRO A 165 -25.06 12.85 8.66
CA PRO A 165 -25.19 11.41 8.62
C PRO A 165 -26.66 10.99 8.62
N VAL A 166 -26.93 9.81 8.06
CA VAL A 166 -28.29 9.27 7.95
C VAL A 166 -28.61 8.26 9.05
N ASN A 167 -27.60 7.78 9.78
CA ASN A 167 -27.84 6.80 10.83
C ASN A 167 -28.80 7.29 11.93
N PRO A 168 -29.63 6.40 12.49
CA PRO A 168 -30.65 6.76 13.47
C PRO A 168 -30.12 7.45 14.74
N VAL A 169 -28.89 7.12 15.16
CA VAL A 169 -28.29 7.69 16.38
C VAL A 169 -27.95 9.15 16.15
N ALA A 170 -27.26 9.47 15.06
CA ALA A 170 -26.88 10.83 14.75
C ALA A 170 -28.09 11.73 14.45
N LYS A 171 -29.15 11.18 13.83
CA LYS A 171 -30.42 11.90 13.63
C LYS A 171 -31.10 12.35 14.92
N SER A 172 -30.85 11.66 16.04
CA SER A 172 -31.41 12.06 17.34
C SER A 172 -30.69 13.26 17.98
N LEU A 173 -29.55 13.68 17.43
CA LEU A 173 -28.77 14.81 17.91
C LEU A 173 -29.23 16.10 17.21
N LEU A 174 -30.17 16.83 17.83
CA LEU A 174 -30.86 17.98 17.23
C LEU A 174 -29.96 19.21 16.95
N ASP A 175 -28.78 19.30 17.55
CA ASP A 175 -27.86 20.46 17.44
C ASP A 175 -26.46 20.11 16.90
N ALA A 176 -26.29 18.94 16.28
CA ALA A 176 -24.98 18.53 15.76
C ALA A 176 -24.66 19.18 14.40
N GLU A 177 -23.62 20.00 14.34
CA GLU A 177 -23.07 20.50 13.07
C GLU A 177 -22.09 19.50 12.43
N TRP A 178 -22.31 19.22 11.15
CA TRP A 178 -21.52 18.26 10.37
C TRP A 178 -20.69 18.97 9.30
N HIS A 179 -19.40 19.13 9.57
CA HIS A 179 -18.45 19.79 8.67
C HIS A 179 -17.52 18.78 7.99
N GLY A 180 -17.13 19.07 6.75
CA GLY A 180 -16.20 18.25 5.95
C GLY A 180 -16.72 16.83 5.75
N THR A 181 -15.88 15.84 6.05
CA THR A 181 -16.19 14.41 5.90
C THR A 181 -16.81 13.79 7.15
N ARG A 182 -17.12 14.58 8.19
CA ARG A 182 -17.52 14.04 9.50
C ARG A 182 -18.81 13.22 9.46
N GLY A 183 -19.81 13.65 8.69
CA GLY A 183 -21.06 12.89 8.54
C GLY A 183 -20.84 11.54 7.85
N LEU A 184 -20.05 11.53 6.78
CA LEU A 184 -19.66 10.29 6.10
C LEU A 184 -18.88 9.35 7.04
N ALA A 185 -17.94 9.89 7.81
CA ALA A 185 -17.17 9.12 8.78
C ALA A 185 -18.04 8.53 9.91
N ASP A 186 -19.05 9.28 10.37
CA ASP A 186 -20.01 8.83 11.39
C ASP A 186 -20.88 7.67 10.87
N ASP A 187 -21.39 7.77 9.64
CA ASP A 187 -22.16 6.67 9.05
C ASP A 187 -21.30 5.43 8.77
N ILE A 188 -20.08 5.60 8.24
CA ILE A 188 -19.14 4.47 8.10
C ILE A 188 -18.89 3.84 9.47
N ALA A 189 -18.77 4.68 10.50
CA ALA A 189 -18.64 4.20 11.86
C ALA A 189 -19.86 3.37 12.29
N TYR A 190 -21.05 3.92 12.17
CA TYR A 190 -22.29 3.26 12.58
C TYR A 190 -22.53 1.96 11.81
N TYR A 191 -22.52 2.01 10.47
CA TYR A 191 -22.81 0.86 9.62
C TYR A 191 -21.71 -0.19 9.65
N GLY A 192 -20.44 0.19 9.87
CA GLY A 192 -19.36 -0.76 10.10
C GLY A 192 -19.54 -1.55 11.40
N LYS A 193 -20.05 -0.90 12.46
CA LYS A 193 -20.41 -1.61 13.71
C LYS A 193 -21.58 -2.57 13.46
N LEU A 194 -22.62 -2.12 12.76
CA LEU A 194 -23.78 -2.95 12.41
C LEU A 194 -23.39 -4.17 11.56
N LEU A 195 -22.50 -3.99 10.57
CA LEU A 195 -21.97 -5.07 9.75
C LEU A 195 -21.30 -6.15 10.60
N LYS A 196 -20.46 -5.74 11.56
CA LYS A 196 -19.80 -6.65 12.49
C LYS A 196 -20.80 -7.40 13.36
N GLU A 197 -21.86 -6.75 13.83
CA GLU A 197 -22.91 -7.36 14.65
C GLU A 197 -23.72 -8.40 13.86
N LYS A 198 -24.13 -8.07 12.62
CA LYS A 198 -24.77 -9.01 11.69
C LYS A 198 -23.89 -10.23 11.41
N ALA A 199 -22.62 -10.01 11.06
CA ALA A 199 -21.68 -11.10 10.84
C ALA A 199 -21.46 -11.95 12.10
N TYR A 200 -21.39 -11.34 13.29
CA TYR A 200 -21.25 -12.09 14.53
C TYR A 200 -22.49 -12.96 14.84
N ALA A 201 -23.69 -12.49 14.51
CA ALA A 201 -24.91 -13.28 14.67
C ALA A 201 -24.86 -14.56 13.82
N ASP A 202 -24.36 -14.47 12.60
CA ASP A 202 -24.29 -15.59 11.67
C ASP A 202 -23.18 -16.59 12.04
N ILE A 203 -21.97 -16.09 12.31
CA ILE A 203 -20.76 -16.94 12.40
C ILE A 203 -19.99 -16.83 13.71
N GLY A 204 -20.47 -16.06 14.69
CA GLY A 204 -19.79 -15.87 15.99
C GLY A 204 -19.55 -17.16 16.77
N HIS A 205 -20.39 -18.18 16.55
CA HIS A 205 -20.24 -19.51 17.15
C HIS A 205 -18.99 -20.27 16.64
N PHE A 206 -18.43 -19.92 15.47
CA PHE A 206 -17.14 -20.45 15.00
C PHE A 206 -15.91 -19.80 15.66
N TYR A 207 -16.12 -18.77 16.49
CA TYR A 207 -15.10 -18.02 17.21
C TYR A 207 -15.33 -18.06 18.74
N PRO A 208 -15.39 -19.26 19.35
CA PRO A 208 -15.68 -19.38 20.77
C PRO A 208 -14.59 -18.76 21.63
N LYS A 209 -14.99 -18.36 22.84
CA LYS A 209 -14.05 -18.00 23.92
C LYS A 209 -13.35 -19.27 24.42
N VAL A 210 -12.18 -19.09 25.02
CA VAL A 210 -11.42 -20.19 25.64
C VAL A 210 -11.50 -20.12 27.17
N THR A 211 -11.65 -21.26 27.83
CA THR A 211 -11.63 -21.35 29.29
C THR A 211 -10.19 -21.30 29.80
N ILE A 212 -9.92 -20.43 30.77
CA ILE A 212 -8.61 -20.31 31.42
C ILE A 212 -8.41 -21.49 32.38
N PRO A 213 -7.38 -22.34 32.20
CA PRO A 213 -7.10 -23.44 33.12
C PRO A 213 -6.91 -22.97 34.57
N GLY A 214 -7.46 -23.72 35.53
CA GLY A 214 -7.35 -23.42 36.96
C GLY A 214 -8.28 -22.32 37.49
N ILE A 215 -8.74 -21.39 36.63
CA ILE A 215 -9.61 -20.27 37.03
C ILE A 215 -11.05 -20.45 36.52
N GLY A 216 -11.25 -21.17 35.41
CA GLY A 216 -12.59 -21.42 34.83
C GLY A 216 -13.23 -20.22 34.13
N GLN A 217 -12.64 -19.02 34.22
CA GLN A 217 -13.10 -17.83 33.51
C GLN A 217 -12.92 -17.98 31.99
N LYS A 218 -13.84 -17.43 31.20
CA LYS A 218 -13.74 -17.40 29.72
C LYS A 218 -12.98 -16.16 29.24
N ALA A 219 -12.00 -16.36 28.36
CA ALA A 219 -11.22 -15.31 27.70
C ALA A 219 -11.53 -15.24 26.20
N VAL A 220 -11.52 -14.04 25.63
CA VAL A 220 -11.67 -13.84 24.19
C VAL A 220 -10.38 -14.28 23.49
N VAL A 221 -10.51 -15.14 22.48
CA VAL A 221 -9.38 -15.54 21.65
C VAL A 221 -9.00 -14.41 20.71
N ILE A 222 -7.71 -14.13 20.61
CA ILE A 222 -7.11 -13.14 19.71
C ILE A 222 -6.68 -13.81 18.41
N ALA A 223 -6.00 -14.95 18.52
CA ALA A 223 -5.50 -15.68 17.37
C ALA A 223 -5.33 -17.17 17.65
N TRP A 224 -5.46 -17.97 16.60
CA TRP A 224 -5.12 -19.39 16.56
C TRP A 224 -3.81 -19.57 15.81
N LYS A 225 -2.80 -20.18 16.43
CA LYS A 225 -1.52 -20.46 15.79
C LYS A 225 -1.54 -21.87 15.21
N TRP A 226 -1.25 -21.98 13.92
CA TRP A 226 -1.25 -23.22 13.16
C TRP A 226 0.15 -23.53 12.64
N ALA A 227 0.51 -24.79 12.55
CA ALA A 227 1.70 -25.27 11.84
C ALA A 227 1.26 -26.13 10.66
N ARG A 228 1.84 -25.91 9.48
CA ARG A 228 1.68 -26.85 8.37
C ARG A 228 2.36 -28.17 8.71
N THR A 229 1.83 -29.27 8.22
CA THR A 229 2.34 -30.61 8.50
C THR A 229 2.60 -31.40 7.23
N VAL A 230 3.62 -32.26 7.26
CA VAL A 230 3.91 -33.26 6.22
C VAL A 230 4.31 -34.57 6.86
N MET A 231 4.04 -35.70 6.21
CA MET A 231 4.43 -37.01 6.75
C MET A 231 5.94 -37.21 6.66
N CYS A 232 6.55 -37.69 7.75
CA CYS A 232 7.97 -38.04 7.76
C CYS A 232 8.27 -39.16 6.74
N PRO A 233 9.23 -38.97 5.82
CA PRO A 233 9.59 -40.00 4.86
C PRO A 233 10.35 -41.17 5.48
N ASN A 234 10.88 -41.05 6.70
CA ASN A 234 11.50 -42.16 7.41
C ASN A 234 10.43 -43.23 7.70
N PRO A 235 10.53 -44.44 7.11
CA PRO A 235 9.51 -45.48 7.25
C PRO A 235 9.30 -45.96 8.68
N ALA A 236 10.34 -45.88 9.52
CA ALA A 236 10.25 -46.24 10.93
C ALA A 236 9.60 -45.14 11.80
N CYS A 237 9.53 -43.90 11.29
CA CYS A 237 8.98 -42.78 12.04
C CYS A 237 7.55 -42.47 11.62
N ARG A 238 7.34 -42.16 10.33
CA ARG A 238 6.03 -41.80 9.74
C ARG A 238 5.21 -40.79 10.56
N CYS A 239 5.82 -40.01 11.45
CA CYS A 239 5.09 -39.03 12.23
C CYS A 239 4.60 -37.89 11.33
N GLU A 240 3.48 -37.29 11.70
CA GLU A 240 3.03 -36.04 11.09
C GLU A 240 3.94 -34.90 11.59
N MET A 241 4.85 -34.44 10.75
CA MET A 241 5.89 -33.47 11.11
C MET A 241 5.37 -32.03 11.03
N PRO A 242 5.30 -31.28 12.14
CA PRO A 242 4.95 -29.86 12.11
C PRO A 242 6.13 -29.03 11.60
N LEU A 243 5.85 -28.17 10.63
CA LEU A 243 6.76 -27.20 10.04
C LEU A 243 6.59 -25.87 10.78
N VAL A 244 7.56 -25.51 11.62
CA VAL A 244 7.50 -24.36 12.52
C VAL A 244 8.80 -23.58 12.42
N ASN A 245 8.72 -22.28 12.17
CA ASN A 245 9.89 -21.40 12.11
C ASN A 245 10.42 -21.04 13.50
N SER A 246 9.53 -20.87 14.48
CA SER A 246 9.91 -20.56 15.87
C SER A 246 8.87 -21.05 16.87
N PHE A 247 9.34 -21.69 17.95
CA PHE A 247 8.51 -22.13 19.07
C PHE A 247 8.19 -21.01 20.08
N TRP A 248 8.83 -19.84 19.97
CA TRP A 248 8.47 -18.68 20.79
C TRP A 248 7.07 -18.17 20.50
N LEU A 249 6.27 -18.01 21.55
CA LEU A 249 5.00 -17.29 21.55
C LEU A 249 5.18 -15.84 22.03
N SER A 250 6.05 -15.61 23.01
CA SER A 250 6.42 -14.28 23.48
C SER A 250 7.89 -14.23 23.84
N LYS A 251 8.61 -13.25 23.28
CA LYS A 251 9.99 -12.91 23.65
C LYS A 251 10.07 -11.64 24.52
N LYS A 252 8.92 -11.10 24.95
CA LYS A 252 8.87 -9.89 25.76
C LYS A 252 9.37 -10.20 27.17
N ALA A 253 10.33 -9.41 27.64
CA ALA A 253 10.93 -9.57 28.96
C ALA A 253 9.84 -9.58 30.07
N GLY A 254 9.92 -10.56 30.97
CA GLY A 254 8.97 -10.76 32.07
C GLY A 254 7.62 -11.35 31.65
N LYS A 255 7.42 -11.63 30.36
CA LYS A 255 6.20 -12.24 29.79
C LYS A 255 6.57 -13.30 28.75
N GLU A 256 7.71 -13.98 28.95
CA GLU A 256 8.22 -15.00 28.05
C GLU A 256 7.30 -16.23 28.04
N ALA A 257 7.00 -16.73 26.84
CA ALA A 257 6.20 -17.94 26.64
C ALA A 257 6.63 -18.66 25.35
N TYR A 258 6.62 -19.98 25.36
CA TYR A 258 7.03 -20.81 24.23
C TYR A 258 6.27 -22.14 24.20
N LEU A 259 6.32 -22.80 23.04
CA LEU A 259 5.76 -24.13 22.83
C LEU A 259 6.84 -25.20 23.04
N GLU A 260 6.53 -26.20 23.85
CA GLU A 260 7.33 -27.41 24.01
C GLU A 260 6.65 -28.55 23.22
N PRO A 261 7.28 -29.07 22.15
CA PRO A 261 6.77 -30.22 21.43
C PRO A 261 7.01 -31.52 22.21
N MET A 262 5.99 -32.36 22.34
CA MET A 262 6.04 -33.66 23.00
C MET A 262 5.47 -34.74 22.08
N MET A 263 6.07 -35.93 22.12
CA MET A 263 5.55 -37.09 21.39
C MET A 263 4.41 -37.74 22.19
N GLU A 264 3.28 -37.96 21.54
CA GLU A 264 2.11 -38.66 22.10
C GLU A 264 1.46 -39.48 20.96
N ASN A 265 1.55 -40.82 21.04
CA ASN A 265 0.93 -41.76 20.08
C ASN A 265 1.23 -41.42 18.60
N ASP A 266 2.52 -41.36 18.22
CA ASP A 266 3.02 -41.01 16.88
C ASP A 266 2.63 -39.62 16.35
N LYS A 267 2.01 -38.80 17.20
CA LYS A 267 1.68 -37.39 16.93
C LYS A 267 2.49 -36.48 17.83
N ILE A 268 2.74 -35.27 17.35
CA ILE A 268 3.42 -34.24 18.12
C ILE A 268 2.35 -33.35 18.76
N ARG A 269 2.28 -33.34 20.07
CA ARG A 269 1.48 -32.40 20.87
C ARG A 269 2.34 -31.23 21.31
N PHE A 270 1.71 -30.08 21.53
CA PHE A 270 2.38 -28.89 22.04
C PHE A 270 1.84 -28.49 23.40
N GLU A 271 2.75 -28.21 24.32
CA GLU A 271 2.44 -27.57 25.60
C GLU A 271 2.96 -26.14 25.63
N VAL A 272 2.25 -25.27 26.33
CA VAL A 272 2.71 -23.90 26.58
C VAL A 272 3.51 -23.87 27.86
N ARG A 273 4.74 -23.35 27.77
CA ARG A 273 5.63 -23.10 28.91
C ARG A 273 5.87 -21.61 29.05
N TYR A 274 6.01 -21.15 30.30
CA TYR A 274 6.28 -19.76 30.65
C TYR A 274 7.70 -19.59 31.22
N GLY A 275 8.31 -18.42 31.01
CA GLY A 275 9.63 -18.07 31.52
C GLY A 275 10.78 -18.29 30.53
N LYS A 276 12.03 -18.10 31.00
CA LYS A 276 13.27 -18.07 30.20
C LYS A 276 13.86 -19.47 29.92
N GLY A 277 13.01 -20.47 29.70
CA GLY A 277 13.45 -21.85 29.45
C GLY A 277 14.31 -21.99 28.17
N LYS A 278 14.95 -23.15 28.01
CA LYS A 278 15.73 -23.49 26.80
C LYS A 278 14.75 -23.82 25.67
N VAL A 279 14.43 -22.83 24.85
CA VAL A 279 13.50 -23.01 23.72
C VAL A 279 14.18 -23.70 22.54
N ARG A 280 13.57 -24.76 22.03
CA ARG A 280 14.04 -25.47 20.83
C ARG A 280 14.06 -24.55 19.60
N GLU A 281 14.99 -24.79 18.69
CA GLU A 281 14.98 -24.15 17.37
C GLU A 281 13.77 -24.62 16.53
N GLY A 282 13.36 -23.82 15.55
CA GLY A 282 12.32 -24.20 14.60
C GLY A 282 12.67 -25.47 13.83
N THR A 283 11.66 -26.16 13.31
CA THR A 283 11.85 -27.36 12.50
C THR A 283 12.26 -27.07 11.07
N VAL A 284 12.13 -25.83 10.57
CA VAL A 284 12.44 -25.50 9.18
C VAL A 284 13.64 -24.57 9.07
N ALA A 285 14.59 -24.95 8.22
CA ALA A 285 15.76 -24.19 7.85
C ALA A 285 15.75 -23.83 6.36
N ARG A 286 16.81 -23.18 5.86
CA ARG A 286 16.89 -22.70 4.46
C ARG A 286 16.85 -23.83 3.41
N THR A 287 17.32 -25.02 3.76
CA THR A 287 17.50 -26.16 2.84
C THR A 287 16.51 -27.31 3.06
N GLY A 288 15.80 -27.32 4.18
CA GLY A 288 14.96 -28.46 4.57
C GLY A 288 14.27 -28.26 5.92
N ALA A 289 13.70 -29.33 6.43
CA ALA A 289 13.13 -29.41 7.77
C ALA A 289 13.69 -30.61 8.54
N THR A 290 13.69 -30.53 9.87
CA THR A 290 14.13 -31.61 10.75
C THR A 290 12.94 -32.22 11.49
N CYS A 291 12.81 -33.54 11.44
CA CYS A 291 11.79 -34.27 12.18
C CYS A 291 12.05 -34.21 13.69
N ILE A 292 11.09 -33.72 14.46
CA ILE A 292 11.19 -33.65 15.92
C ILE A 292 11.26 -35.05 16.54
N ALA A 293 10.56 -36.02 15.94
CA ALA A 293 10.42 -37.38 16.47
C ALA A 293 11.69 -38.23 16.28
N CYS A 294 12.23 -38.29 15.05
CA CYS A 294 13.38 -39.15 14.74
C CYS A 294 14.67 -38.40 14.38
N GLY A 295 14.67 -37.06 14.35
CA GLY A 295 15.83 -36.25 14.00
C GLY A 295 16.20 -36.25 12.50
N ALA A 296 15.45 -36.95 11.66
CA ALA A 296 15.73 -37.01 10.22
C ALA A 296 15.68 -35.64 9.55
N SER A 297 16.68 -35.35 8.71
CA SER A 297 16.73 -34.16 7.85
C SER A 297 15.97 -34.41 6.55
N ILE A 298 14.97 -33.58 6.27
CA ILE A 298 14.04 -33.73 5.17
C ILE A 298 14.23 -32.56 4.19
N PRO A 299 14.58 -32.83 2.92
CA PRO A 299 14.86 -31.77 1.96
C PRO A 299 13.58 -31.00 1.58
N LEU A 300 13.72 -29.70 1.26
CA LEU A 300 12.59 -28.88 0.80
C LEU A 300 11.91 -29.44 -0.47
N SER A 301 12.65 -30.14 -1.33
CA SER A 301 12.08 -30.78 -2.53
C SER A 301 11.02 -31.83 -2.18
N TYR A 302 11.24 -32.63 -1.14
CA TYR A 302 10.26 -33.59 -0.64
C TYR A 302 9.00 -32.87 -0.13
N ILE A 303 9.18 -31.83 0.69
CA ILE A 303 8.07 -31.04 1.25
C ILE A 303 7.23 -30.41 0.13
N ARG A 304 7.86 -29.85 -0.90
CA ARG A 304 7.18 -29.31 -2.07
C ARG A 304 6.41 -30.38 -2.84
N ASN A 305 7.00 -31.55 -3.04
CA ASN A 305 6.34 -32.66 -3.74
C ASN A 305 5.09 -33.13 -3.00
N GLU A 306 5.20 -33.36 -1.69
CA GLU A 306 4.06 -33.77 -0.87
C GLU A 306 2.96 -32.69 -0.83
N ALA A 307 3.35 -31.41 -0.74
CA ALA A 307 2.39 -30.31 -0.83
C ALA A 307 1.65 -30.27 -2.17
N LYS A 308 2.38 -30.41 -3.30
CA LYS A 308 1.79 -30.47 -4.65
C LYS A 308 0.86 -31.66 -4.86
N LYS A 309 1.07 -32.78 -4.15
CA LYS A 309 0.17 -33.94 -4.12
C LYS A 309 -1.05 -33.77 -3.22
N GLY A 310 -1.16 -32.66 -2.49
CA GLY A 310 -2.22 -32.44 -1.49
C GLY A 310 -2.00 -33.18 -0.17
N CYS A 311 -0.79 -33.68 0.10
CA CYS A 311 -0.45 -34.41 1.33
C CYS A 311 0.07 -33.49 2.45
N MET A 312 -0.01 -32.16 2.28
CA MET A 312 0.28 -31.18 3.32
C MET A 312 -1.00 -30.81 4.06
N SER A 313 -0.97 -30.88 5.39
CA SER A 313 -2.09 -30.50 6.27
C SER A 313 -1.70 -29.33 7.18
N ALA A 314 -2.53 -29.01 8.16
CA ALA A 314 -2.24 -28.03 9.20
C ALA A 314 -2.77 -28.48 10.57
N GLN A 315 -1.96 -28.27 11.60
CA GLN A 315 -2.28 -28.59 12.99
C GLN A 315 -2.38 -27.31 13.82
N LEU A 316 -3.43 -27.19 14.64
CA LEU A 316 -3.52 -26.12 15.65
C LEU A 316 -2.49 -26.41 16.76
N ILE A 317 -1.57 -25.48 16.98
CA ILE A 317 -0.45 -25.65 17.92
C ILE A 317 -0.58 -24.75 19.16
N ALA A 318 -1.28 -23.62 19.08
CA ALA A 318 -1.51 -22.74 20.22
C ALA A 318 -2.75 -21.85 20.05
N ILE A 319 -3.28 -21.37 21.16
CA ILE A 319 -4.32 -20.33 21.23
C ILE A 319 -3.74 -19.13 21.97
N VAL A 320 -3.92 -17.93 21.39
CA VAL A 320 -3.57 -16.66 22.03
C VAL A 320 -4.86 -15.97 22.45
N ALA A 321 -4.99 -15.62 23.73
CA ALA A 321 -6.19 -15.01 24.29
C ALA A 321 -5.90 -13.71 25.05
N GLU A 322 -6.94 -12.91 25.28
CA GLU A 322 -6.89 -11.70 26.10
C GLU A 322 -6.69 -12.05 27.58
N SER A 323 -5.94 -11.21 28.29
CA SER A 323 -5.74 -11.29 29.75
C SER A 323 -5.62 -9.88 30.34
N GLN A 324 -5.98 -9.71 31.61
CA GLN A 324 -5.90 -8.43 32.34
C GLN A 324 -4.48 -7.81 32.34
N GLY A 325 -3.44 -8.62 32.13
CA GLY A 325 -2.04 -8.19 32.06
C GLY A 325 -1.37 -8.31 30.68
N GLY A 326 -2.09 -8.61 29.60
CA GLY A 326 -1.52 -8.73 28.25
C GLY A 326 -2.08 -9.89 27.42
N ARG A 327 -1.24 -10.88 27.12
CA ARG A 327 -1.59 -12.06 26.33
C ARG A 327 -1.51 -13.32 27.19
N LEU A 328 -2.55 -14.13 27.14
CA LEU A 328 -2.56 -15.49 27.64
C LEU A 328 -2.26 -16.44 26.48
N TYR A 329 -1.45 -17.47 26.75
CA TYR A 329 -1.08 -18.47 25.77
C TYR A 329 -1.55 -19.83 26.28
N LEU A 330 -2.27 -20.56 25.44
CA LEU A 330 -2.88 -21.84 25.80
C LEU A 330 -2.51 -22.88 24.77
N ALA A 331 -2.39 -24.13 25.22
CA ALA A 331 -2.25 -25.27 24.33
C ALA A 331 -3.49 -25.38 23.43
N ALA A 332 -3.33 -26.00 22.25
CA ALA A 332 -4.45 -26.31 21.39
C ALA A 332 -5.44 -27.25 22.10
N ASN A 333 -6.73 -26.97 21.99
CA ASN A 333 -7.79 -27.79 22.57
C ASN A 333 -8.62 -28.48 21.47
N GLU A 334 -9.32 -29.56 21.81
CA GLU A 334 -10.08 -30.34 20.83
C GLU A 334 -11.33 -29.62 20.32
N GLU A 335 -11.96 -28.79 21.15
CA GLU A 335 -13.12 -27.99 20.76
C GLU A 335 -12.81 -27.06 19.58
N HIS A 336 -11.73 -26.26 19.67
CA HIS A 336 -11.38 -25.32 18.61
C HIS A 336 -10.83 -26.03 17.37
N LYS A 337 -10.21 -27.22 17.52
CA LYS A 337 -9.82 -28.05 16.36
C LYS A 337 -11.06 -28.49 15.58
N LYS A 338 -12.07 -29.03 16.26
CA LYS A 338 -13.33 -29.47 15.64
C LYS A 338 -14.07 -28.32 14.95
N ILE A 339 -14.14 -27.16 15.60
CA ILE A 339 -14.81 -25.98 15.03
C ILE A 339 -14.09 -25.47 13.77
N ALA A 340 -12.76 -25.55 13.73
CA ALA A 340 -11.99 -25.14 12.56
C ALA A 340 -12.12 -26.13 11.38
N ASP A 341 -12.46 -27.40 11.66
CA ASP A 341 -12.76 -28.41 10.64
C ASP A 341 -14.23 -28.33 10.17
N MET A 342 -14.56 -27.17 9.62
CA MET A 342 -15.88 -26.88 9.05
C MET A 342 -15.93 -27.20 7.54
N PRO A 343 -17.11 -27.24 6.89
CA PRO A 343 -17.18 -27.32 5.43
C PRO A 343 -16.66 -26.03 4.77
N LEU A 344 -16.27 -26.14 3.50
CA LEU A 344 -15.94 -24.98 2.67
C LEU A 344 -17.26 -24.24 2.33
N PRO A 345 -17.31 -22.90 2.42
CA PRO A 345 -18.47 -22.15 1.93
C PRO A 345 -18.64 -22.31 0.41
N GLU A 346 -19.88 -22.30 -0.08
CA GLU A 346 -20.20 -22.62 -1.48
C GLU A 346 -19.75 -21.55 -2.48
N ASP A 347 -19.89 -20.27 -2.12
CA ASP A 347 -19.68 -19.13 -3.04
C ASP A 347 -18.41 -18.34 -2.71
N VAL A 348 -17.26 -19.02 -2.76
CA VAL A 348 -15.95 -18.38 -2.57
C VAL A 348 -15.46 -17.79 -3.89
N PRO A 349 -15.03 -16.51 -3.94
CA PRO A 349 -14.49 -15.95 -5.16
C PRO A 349 -13.23 -16.73 -5.61
N VAL A 350 -13.24 -17.14 -6.87
CA VAL A 350 -12.16 -17.91 -7.49
C VAL A 350 -11.27 -17.03 -8.36
N GLY A 351 -9.98 -17.29 -8.31
CA GLY A 351 -8.96 -16.67 -9.15
C GLY A 351 -7.68 -17.48 -9.09
N ASP A 352 -7.07 -17.74 -10.23
CA ASP A 352 -5.81 -18.48 -10.30
C ASP A 352 -4.65 -17.55 -9.91
N LEU A 353 -3.73 -18.08 -9.11
CA LEU A 353 -2.46 -17.42 -8.83
C LEU A 353 -1.60 -17.43 -10.10
N PRO A 354 -0.76 -16.41 -10.31
CA PRO A 354 0.16 -16.38 -11.45
C PRO A 354 1.12 -17.56 -11.40
N GLU A 355 1.54 -18.11 -12.54
CA GLU A 355 2.43 -19.28 -12.53
C GLU A 355 3.82 -18.95 -11.96
N LYS A 356 4.40 -17.81 -12.35
CA LYS A 356 5.80 -17.44 -12.07
C LYS A 356 6.02 -15.94 -11.79
N ALA A 357 5.05 -15.26 -11.18
CA ALA A 357 5.19 -13.84 -10.87
C ALA A 357 6.19 -13.55 -9.73
N LEU A 358 6.80 -12.36 -9.78
CA LEU A 358 7.66 -11.86 -8.71
C LEU A 358 6.87 -11.74 -7.40
N GLY A 359 7.49 -12.11 -6.29
CA GLY A 359 6.87 -12.02 -4.97
C GLY A 359 5.99 -13.21 -4.61
N PHE A 360 5.77 -14.18 -5.50
CA PHE A 360 4.98 -15.38 -5.18
C PHE A 360 5.86 -16.62 -5.09
N ARG A 361 5.71 -17.39 -4.00
CA ARG A 361 6.42 -18.67 -3.80
C ARG A 361 5.52 -19.80 -3.30
N VAL A 362 4.23 -19.53 -3.14
CA VAL A 362 3.24 -20.49 -2.63
C VAL A 362 2.88 -21.57 -3.66
N GLN A 363 3.02 -21.27 -4.95
CA GLN A 363 2.74 -22.19 -6.07
C GLN A 363 3.65 -23.41 -6.05
N GLU A 364 4.88 -23.24 -5.54
CA GLU A 364 5.82 -24.35 -5.33
C GLU A 364 5.33 -25.37 -4.29
N TYR A 365 4.23 -25.08 -3.61
CA TYR A 365 3.62 -25.93 -2.59
C TYR A 365 2.17 -26.30 -2.93
N GLY A 366 1.77 -26.23 -4.21
CA GLY A 366 0.44 -26.66 -4.66
C GLY A 366 -0.69 -25.66 -4.40
N ILE A 367 -0.37 -24.45 -3.94
CA ILE A 367 -1.34 -23.35 -3.80
C ILE A 367 -1.39 -22.61 -5.14
N THR A 368 -2.43 -22.88 -5.93
CA THR A 368 -2.61 -22.36 -7.29
C THR A 368 -3.80 -21.41 -7.43
N LYS A 369 -4.62 -21.25 -6.39
CA LYS A 369 -5.76 -20.32 -6.39
C LYS A 369 -5.70 -19.36 -5.20
N TYR A 370 -6.17 -18.13 -5.37
CA TYR A 370 -6.22 -17.13 -4.30
C TYR A 370 -7.09 -17.60 -3.11
N SER A 371 -8.18 -18.33 -3.36
CA SER A 371 -9.01 -18.91 -2.30
C SER A 371 -8.27 -19.91 -1.39
N GLN A 372 -7.21 -20.56 -1.89
CA GLN A 372 -6.37 -21.47 -1.10
C GLN A 372 -5.40 -20.74 -0.16
N LEU A 373 -5.35 -19.40 -0.19
CA LEU A 373 -4.61 -18.58 0.76
C LEU A 373 -5.37 -18.37 2.08
N PHE A 374 -6.48 -19.04 2.29
CA PHE A 374 -7.35 -18.87 3.45
C PHE A 374 -7.72 -20.23 4.04
N THR A 375 -7.86 -20.30 5.37
CA THR A 375 -8.51 -21.45 6.02
C THR A 375 -10.00 -21.44 5.69
N LYS A 376 -10.68 -22.58 5.85
CA LYS A 376 -12.14 -22.68 5.66
C LYS A 376 -12.90 -21.68 6.53
N ARG A 377 -12.47 -21.50 7.78
CA ARG A 377 -13.04 -20.52 8.71
C ARG A 377 -12.76 -19.07 8.30
N GLN A 378 -11.57 -18.76 7.78
CA GLN A 378 -11.26 -17.44 7.22
C GLN A 378 -12.14 -17.14 6.00
N LEU A 379 -12.33 -18.11 5.10
CA LEU A 379 -13.25 -17.96 3.96
C LEU A 379 -14.68 -17.72 4.42
N MET A 380 -15.17 -18.50 5.38
CA MET A 380 -16.51 -18.29 5.95
C MET A 380 -16.68 -16.87 6.50
N ALA A 381 -15.68 -16.34 7.21
CA ALA A 381 -15.70 -14.96 7.67
C ALA A 381 -15.80 -13.97 6.51
N LEU A 382 -14.89 -14.06 5.54
CA LEU A 382 -14.82 -13.11 4.42
C LEU A 382 -16.08 -13.14 3.57
N THR A 383 -16.65 -14.32 3.29
CA THR A 383 -17.91 -14.43 2.55
C THR A 383 -19.07 -13.86 3.36
N THR A 384 -19.19 -14.16 4.65
CA THR A 384 -20.26 -13.62 5.50
C THR A 384 -20.21 -12.08 5.58
N PHE A 385 -19.02 -11.50 5.78
CA PHE A 385 -18.87 -10.05 5.76
C PHE A 385 -19.23 -9.44 4.40
N SER A 386 -18.88 -10.12 3.31
CA SER A 386 -19.21 -9.71 1.93
C SER A 386 -20.71 -9.73 1.67
N ASP A 387 -21.38 -10.83 2.02
CA ASP A 387 -22.81 -11.04 1.78
C ASP A 387 -23.66 -10.04 2.55
N ARG A 388 -23.23 -9.68 3.77
CA ARG A 388 -23.91 -8.68 4.60
C ARG A 388 -23.74 -7.23 4.14
N LEU A 389 -22.90 -6.94 3.14
CA LEU A 389 -22.81 -5.60 2.57
C LEU A 389 -24.12 -5.19 1.87
N ILE A 390 -24.86 -6.13 1.29
CA ILE A 390 -26.16 -5.87 0.65
C ILE A 390 -27.17 -5.39 1.69
N ASP A 391 -27.28 -6.10 2.82
CA ASP A 391 -28.14 -5.69 3.93
C ASP A 391 -27.80 -4.28 4.44
N ILE A 392 -26.50 -3.94 4.50
CA ILE A 392 -26.07 -2.61 4.93
C ILE A 392 -26.46 -1.55 3.92
N ARG A 393 -26.31 -1.82 2.61
CA ARG A 393 -26.78 -0.92 1.55
C ARG A 393 -28.26 -0.60 1.71
N GLU A 394 -29.07 -1.64 1.91
CA GLU A 394 -30.51 -1.52 2.12
C GLU A 394 -30.84 -0.75 3.40
N GLN A 395 -30.12 -1.02 4.48
CA GLN A 395 -30.30 -0.31 5.75
C GLN A 395 -29.97 1.19 5.61
N VAL A 396 -28.88 1.56 4.93
CA VAL A 396 -28.54 2.97 4.69
C VAL A 396 -29.65 3.68 3.91
N CYS A 397 -30.24 3.01 2.91
CA CYS A 397 -31.37 3.55 2.16
C CYS A 397 -32.63 3.68 3.04
N ALA A 398 -32.95 2.68 3.85
CA ALA A 398 -34.07 2.70 4.80
C ALA A 398 -33.92 3.82 5.84
N ASP A 399 -32.68 4.10 6.25
CA ASP A 399 -32.34 5.20 7.13
C ASP A 399 -32.29 6.55 6.38
N GLY A 400 -32.71 6.64 5.12
CA GLY A 400 -32.86 7.89 4.36
C GLY A 400 -31.63 8.32 3.57
N GLY A 401 -30.63 7.46 3.41
CA GLY A 401 -29.53 7.67 2.47
C GLY A 401 -29.97 7.54 1.02
N THR A 402 -29.36 8.34 0.13
CA THR A 402 -29.56 8.17 -1.33
C THR A 402 -28.85 6.91 -1.81
N LYS A 403 -29.21 6.42 -3.00
CA LYS A 403 -28.52 5.30 -3.66
C LYS A 403 -27.00 5.53 -3.71
N GLY A 404 -26.56 6.67 -4.23
CA GLY A 404 -25.13 6.99 -4.33
C GLY A 404 -24.42 7.09 -2.97
N TYR A 405 -25.13 7.51 -1.92
CA TYR A 405 -24.57 7.54 -0.56
C TYR A 405 -24.44 6.14 0.04
N SER A 406 -25.45 5.28 -0.12
CA SER A 406 -25.38 3.88 0.30
C SER A 406 -24.24 3.11 -0.39
N GLU A 407 -24.03 3.38 -1.68
CA GLU A 407 -22.94 2.81 -2.48
C GLU A 407 -21.57 3.30 -1.98
N ALA A 408 -21.46 4.57 -1.58
CA ALA A 408 -20.25 5.10 -0.95
C ALA A 408 -19.93 4.42 0.38
N ILE A 409 -20.92 4.25 1.27
CA ILE A 409 -20.75 3.53 2.55
C ILE A 409 -20.27 2.09 2.29
N VAL A 410 -20.94 1.37 1.39
CA VAL A 410 -20.56 -0.01 1.03
C VAL A 410 -19.15 -0.08 0.44
N THR A 411 -18.72 0.91 -0.34
CA THR A 411 -17.36 0.97 -0.88
C THR A 411 -16.30 0.96 0.22
N TYR A 412 -16.46 1.76 1.28
CA TYR A 412 -15.53 1.76 2.41
C TYR A 412 -15.63 0.49 3.25
N LEU A 413 -16.83 -0.07 3.43
CA LEU A 413 -16.98 -1.34 4.14
C LEU A 413 -16.37 -2.51 3.36
N ALA A 414 -16.41 -2.49 2.02
CA ALA A 414 -15.69 -3.45 1.18
C ALA A 414 -14.16 -3.33 1.37
N PHE A 415 -13.62 -2.12 1.53
CA PHE A 415 -12.20 -1.96 1.90
C PHE A 415 -11.88 -2.59 3.27
N LEU A 416 -12.81 -2.58 4.23
CA LEU A 416 -12.62 -3.30 5.49
C LEU A 416 -12.58 -4.82 5.31
N VAL A 417 -13.35 -5.37 4.36
CA VAL A 417 -13.26 -6.80 4.00
C VAL A 417 -11.88 -7.13 3.44
N ASP A 418 -11.34 -6.31 2.53
CA ASP A 418 -10.00 -6.48 1.98
C ASP A 418 -8.90 -6.35 3.04
N GLN A 419 -9.04 -5.38 3.94
CA GLN A 419 -8.16 -5.24 5.09
C GLN A 419 -8.24 -6.46 6.01
N LEU A 420 -9.43 -7.04 6.20
CA LEU A 420 -9.60 -8.28 6.96
C LEU A 420 -8.93 -9.46 6.24
N ALA A 421 -9.06 -9.58 4.92
CA ALA A 421 -8.38 -10.61 4.13
C ALA A 421 -6.85 -10.50 4.27
N ASN A 422 -6.29 -9.28 4.19
CA ASN A 422 -4.86 -9.03 4.40
C ASN A 422 -4.40 -9.44 5.81
N HIS A 423 -5.24 -9.33 6.83
CA HIS A 423 -4.93 -9.74 8.21
C HIS A 423 -5.44 -11.14 8.58
N GLY A 424 -6.06 -11.85 7.65
CA GLY A 424 -6.78 -13.10 7.88
C GLY A 424 -6.53 -14.15 6.82
N SER A 425 -5.28 -14.30 6.35
CA SER A 425 -4.87 -15.36 5.42
C SER A 425 -3.99 -16.41 6.12
N VAL A 426 -3.69 -17.52 5.44
CA VAL A 426 -2.72 -18.54 5.88
C VAL A 426 -1.26 -18.10 5.73
N ILE A 427 -1.03 -16.85 5.34
CA ILE A 427 0.28 -16.20 5.20
C ILE A 427 0.57 -15.28 6.39
N CYS A 428 -0.47 -14.93 7.16
CA CYS A 428 -0.32 -14.11 8.37
C CYS A 428 0.53 -14.82 9.43
N GLY A 429 1.53 -14.13 9.97
CA GLY A 429 2.44 -14.69 10.97
C GLY A 429 2.19 -14.17 12.39
N TRP A 430 2.83 -14.78 13.39
CA TRP A 430 2.86 -14.25 14.76
C TRP A 430 4.19 -13.54 15.06
N ASN A 431 4.14 -12.31 15.54
CA ASN A 431 5.33 -11.53 15.91
C ASN A 431 5.61 -11.68 17.42
N SER A 432 6.36 -12.70 17.82
CA SER A 432 6.61 -12.99 19.24
C SER A 432 7.33 -11.89 20.04
N PRO A 433 8.23 -11.06 19.48
CA PRO A 433 8.75 -9.88 20.17
C PRO A 433 7.68 -8.85 20.55
N ASN A 434 6.74 -8.56 19.64
CA ASN A 434 5.73 -7.52 19.82
C ASN A 434 4.38 -8.06 20.31
N GLN A 435 4.22 -9.38 20.39
CA GLN A 435 2.98 -10.08 20.76
C GLN A 435 1.76 -9.66 19.91
N GLN A 436 1.96 -9.58 18.58
CA GLN A 436 0.95 -9.13 17.63
C GLN A 436 0.96 -9.95 16.35
N LEU A 437 -0.15 -9.91 15.61
CA LEU A 437 -0.25 -10.48 14.26
C LEU A 437 0.63 -9.72 13.26
N ARG A 438 1.12 -10.44 12.25
CA ARG A 438 1.71 -9.90 11.02
C ARG A 438 0.73 -10.17 9.88
N ASN A 439 0.42 -9.14 9.10
CA ASN A 439 -0.44 -9.25 7.93
C ASN A 439 0.28 -9.94 6.76
N THR A 440 -0.49 -10.36 5.76
CA THR A 440 -0.06 -11.04 4.52
C THR A 440 1.05 -10.26 3.83
N PHE A 441 0.80 -8.98 3.57
CA PHE A 441 1.74 -8.09 2.90
C PHE A 441 2.65 -7.31 3.87
N ALA A 442 3.16 -7.96 4.92
CA ALA A 442 4.26 -7.42 5.72
C ALA A 442 5.54 -7.19 4.87
N ARG A 443 5.59 -7.84 3.70
CA ARG A 443 6.48 -7.55 2.56
C ARG A 443 5.63 -7.47 1.28
N GLN A 444 6.18 -6.90 0.21
CA GLN A 444 5.52 -6.79 -1.11
C GLN A 444 5.53 -8.16 -1.85
N ALA A 445 5.07 -9.22 -1.19
CA ALA A 445 5.16 -10.61 -1.65
C ALA A 445 4.20 -11.54 -0.88
N ILE A 446 3.77 -12.62 -1.53
CA ILE A 446 3.04 -13.76 -0.95
C ILE A 446 4.00 -14.98 -0.88
N PRO A 447 4.81 -15.07 0.18
CA PRO A 447 5.74 -16.17 0.38
C PRO A 447 5.04 -17.43 0.88
N MET A 448 5.74 -18.57 0.83
CA MET A 448 5.36 -19.70 1.68
C MET A 448 5.71 -19.39 3.15
N VAL A 449 4.79 -19.72 4.07
CA VAL A 449 5.01 -19.68 5.52
C VAL A 449 4.72 -21.05 6.12
N TRP A 450 5.48 -21.43 7.14
CA TRP A 450 5.44 -22.77 7.75
C TRP A 450 4.43 -22.85 8.89
N ASP A 451 4.46 -21.86 9.77
CA ASP A 451 3.46 -21.62 10.79
C ASP A 451 2.78 -20.25 10.57
N PHE A 452 1.47 -20.21 10.75
CA PHE A 452 0.65 -19.02 10.53
C PHE A 452 -0.26 -18.76 11.73
N ALA A 453 -0.75 -17.53 11.83
CA ALA A 453 -1.63 -17.07 12.89
C ALA A 453 -2.95 -16.58 12.28
N GLU A 454 -4.02 -17.29 12.57
CA GLU A 454 -5.38 -16.95 12.16
C GLU A 454 -5.98 -15.96 13.16
N SER A 455 -6.32 -14.75 12.69
CA SER A 455 -6.92 -13.68 13.47
C SER A 455 -8.37 -13.99 13.85
N ASN A 456 -8.80 -13.59 15.05
CA ASN A 456 -10.22 -13.51 15.39
C ASN A 456 -10.80 -12.16 14.91
N PRO A 457 -11.70 -12.14 13.89
CA PRO A 457 -12.28 -10.89 13.40
C PRO A 457 -13.10 -10.14 14.46
N PHE A 458 -13.60 -10.84 15.48
CA PHE A 458 -14.52 -10.31 16.49
C PHE A 458 -13.84 -9.90 17.81
N CYS A 459 -12.52 -10.08 17.95
CA CYS A 459 -11.78 -9.56 19.10
C CYS A 459 -11.53 -8.04 18.96
N ARG A 460 -10.84 -7.43 19.94
CA ARG A 460 -10.45 -6.01 19.89
C ARG A 460 -8.96 -5.79 19.62
N SER A 461 -8.21 -6.88 19.43
CA SER A 461 -6.77 -6.83 19.18
C SER A 461 -6.44 -6.44 17.73
N SER A 462 -5.17 -6.11 17.47
CA SER A 462 -4.66 -5.79 16.12
C SER A 462 -4.95 -6.90 15.12
N GLY A 463 -5.48 -6.52 13.95
CA GLY A 463 -5.87 -7.45 12.88
C GLY A 463 -7.31 -7.97 12.98
N SER A 464 -8.07 -7.55 14.00
CA SER A 464 -9.51 -7.76 14.08
C SER A 464 -10.28 -6.73 13.26
N PHE A 465 -11.53 -7.05 12.91
CA PHE A 465 -12.42 -6.11 12.23
C PHE A 465 -12.55 -4.79 13.01
N HIS A 466 -12.73 -4.85 14.33
CA HIS A 466 -12.83 -3.66 15.17
C HIS A 466 -11.59 -2.76 15.10
N SER A 467 -10.38 -3.35 15.12
CA SER A 467 -9.14 -2.58 15.02
C SER A 467 -8.90 -1.98 13.62
N LEU A 468 -9.33 -2.68 12.56
CA LEU A 468 -9.19 -2.21 11.17
C LEU A 468 -10.16 -1.06 10.91
N TYR A 469 -11.40 -1.26 11.34
CA TYR A 469 -12.46 -0.25 11.33
C TYR A 469 -12.05 1.03 12.07
N GLY A 470 -11.50 0.93 13.30
CA GLY A 470 -11.08 2.11 14.06
C GLY A 470 -10.01 2.92 13.33
N ARG A 471 -9.01 2.25 12.74
CA ARG A 471 -7.95 2.90 11.94
C ARG A 471 -8.50 3.58 10.68
N MET A 472 -9.51 2.98 10.04
CA MET A 472 -10.18 3.59 8.90
C MET A 472 -10.91 4.87 9.32
N CYS A 473 -11.68 4.84 10.41
CA CYS A 473 -12.38 6.03 10.92
C CYS A 473 -11.41 7.14 11.32
N GLU A 474 -10.26 6.81 11.92
CA GLU A 474 -9.19 7.78 12.18
C GLU A 474 -8.68 8.41 10.87
N ALA A 475 -8.49 7.62 9.80
CA ALA A 475 -8.02 8.11 8.52
C ALA A 475 -8.91 9.21 7.94
N PHE A 476 -10.22 9.13 8.21
CA PHE A 476 -11.17 10.14 7.74
C PHE A 476 -10.93 11.54 8.28
N GLN A 477 -10.31 11.64 9.46
CA GLN A 477 -9.99 12.92 10.09
C GLN A 477 -8.96 13.71 9.27
N SER A 478 -8.17 13.02 8.44
CA SER A 478 -7.17 13.67 7.59
C SER A 478 -7.72 14.15 6.24
N PHE A 479 -8.93 13.76 5.84
CA PHE A 479 -9.51 14.26 4.58
C PHE A 479 -9.96 15.71 4.76
N MET A 480 -9.36 16.60 3.98
CA MET A 480 -9.83 17.97 3.78
C MET A 480 -10.33 18.12 2.35
N PRO A 481 -11.62 17.87 2.08
CA PRO A 481 -12.22 18.16 0.79
C PRO A 481 -12.05 19.64 0.45
N SER A 482 -11.45 19.96 -0.69
CA SER A 482 -11.25 21.33 -1.16
C SER A 482 -12.47 21.93 -1.87
N GLY A 483 -13.60 21.23 -1.86
CA GLY A 483 -14.81 21.59 -2.61
C GLY A 483 -14.81 21.13 -4.07
N GLN A 484 -13.64 20.84 -4.66
CA GLN A 484 -13.53 20.39 -6.05
C GLN A 484 -13.51 18.86 -6.16
N ILE A 485 -14.53 18.29 -6.80
CA ILE A 485 -14.62 16.83 -6.99
C ILE A 485 -13.52 16.37 -7.94
N GLY A 486 -12.71 15.40 -7.49
CA GLY A 486 -11.67 14.78 -8.30
C GLY A 486 -12.25 13.87 -9.38
N MET A 487 -11.52 13.73 -10.49
CA MET A 487 -11.90 12.86 -11.61
C MET A 487 -11.01 11.62 -11.63
N VAL A 488 -11.60 10.42 -11.63
CA VAL A 488 -10.84 9.17 -11.64
C VAL A 488 -11.25 8.28 -12.81
N TYR A 489 -10.27 7.94 -13.65
CA TYR A 489 -10.42 7.08 -14.82
C TYR A 489 -9.82 5.69 -14.58
N ASN A 490 -10.52 4.64 -15.02
CA ASN A 490 -9.96 3.30 -15.15
C ASN A 490 -9.43 3.14 -16.58
N ALA A 491 -8.13 3.35 -16.78
CA ALA A 491 -7.52 3.35 -18.10
C ALA A 491 -5.99 3.17 -18.01
N SER A 492 -5.44 2.51 -19.03
CA SER A 492 -3.99 2.53 -19.26
C SER A 492 -3.48 3.95 -19.50
N ALA A 493 -2.29 4.27 -18.99
CA ALA A 493 -1.60 5.53 -19.28
C ALA A 493 -1.29 5.72 -20.78
N THR A 494 -1.24 4.63 -21.55
CA THR A 494 -1.07 4.66 -23.02
C THR A 494 -2.35 5.10 -23.76
N ALA A 495 -3.51 5.08 -23.10
CA ALA A 495 -4.76 5.50 -23.70
C ALA A 495 -4.85 7.03 -23.79
N ASP A 496 -5.47 7.52 -24.87
CA ASP A 496 -5.81 8.94 -25.00
C ASP A 496 -7.07 9.25 -24.20
N LEU A 497 -6.91 9.93 -23.07
CA LEU A 497 -7.99 10.35 -22.18
C LEU A 497 -8.50 11.76 -22.50
N ASN A 498 -7.84 12.48 -23.41
CA ASN A 498 -8.19 13.84 -23.80
C ASN A 498 -8.47 14.79 -22.61
N VAL A 499 -7.59 14.75 -21.59
CA VAL A 499 -7.76 15.51 -20.33
C VAL A 499 -7.51 17.01 -20.45
N GLY A 500 -7.18 17.50 -21.66
CA GLY A 500 -6.84 18.89 -21.92
C GLY A 500 -5.46 19.29 -21.40
N SER A 501 -5.26 20.59 -21.21
CA SER A 501 -4.00 21.17 -20.71
C SER A 501 -3.95 21.07 -19.18
N VAL A 502 -2.99 20.31 -18.65
CA VAL A 502 -2.88 19.92 -17.23
C VAL A 502 -1.42 19.99 -16.76
N VAL A 503 -1.23 20.16 -15.45
CA VAL A 503 0.06 19.99 -14.78
C VAL A 503 0.25 18.52 -14.48
N LEU A 504 1.36 17.95 -14.92
CA LEU A 504 1.64 16.53 -14.70
C LEU A 504 2.63 16.32 -13.56
N SER A 505 2.23 15.46 -12.63
CA SER A 505 3.10 14.94 -11.58
C SER A 505 2.78 13.46 -11.43
N THR A 506 3.76 12.58 -11.65
CA THR A 506 3.47 11.14 -11.76
C THR A 506 4.61 10.22 -11.34
N ASP A 507 4.25 9.03 -10.85
CA ASP A 507 5.15 7.98 -10.37
C ASP A 507 4.97 6.70 -11.21
N PRO A 508 5.59 6.61 -12.40
CA PRO A 508 5.42 5.47 -13.29
C PRO A 508 5.96 4.16 -12.69
N PRO A 509 5.45 3.00 -13.13
CA PRO A 509 5.95 1.70 -12.69
C PRO A 509 7.40 1.48 -13.12
N TYR A 510 8.21 0.91 -12.23
CA TYR A 510 9.63 0.66 -12.46
C TYR A 510 9.88 -0.79 -12.89
N TYR A 511 9.98 -1.02 -14.20
CA TYR A 511 10.48 -2.24 -14.82
C TYR A 511 9.85 -3.53 -14.23
N ASP A 512 10.58 -4.35 -13.49
CA ASP A 512 10.13 -5.60 -12.86
C ASP A 512 10.09 -5.53 -11.32
N ASN A 513 10.04 -4.33 -10.72
CA ASN A 513 10.26 -4.16 -9.28
C ASN A 513 9.10 -4.70 -8.39
N ILE A 514 7.85 -4.54 -8.83
CA ILE A 514 6.65 -4.98 -8.12
C ILE A 514 5.62 -5.44 -9.16
N GLY A 515 5.10 -6.67 -9.02
CA GLY A 515 3.98 -7.14 -9.85
C GLY A 515 2.65 -6.63 -9.31
N TYR A 516 2.30 -5.36 -9.57
CA TYR A 516 1.09 -4.75 -9.00
C TYR A 516 -0.17 -5.48 -9.43
N ALA A 517 -0.37 -5.78 -10.72
CA ALA A 517 -1.56 -6.49 -11.18
C ALA A 517 -1.70 -7.89 -10.56
N ASP A 518 -0.58 -8.60 -10.38
CA ASP A 518 -0.56 -9.94 -9.78
C ASP A 518 -0.88 -9.89 -8.28
N LEU A 519 -0.26 -8.97 -7.54
CA LEU A 519 -0.53 -8.82 -6.11
C LEU A 519 -1.93 -8.25 -5.85
N SER A 520 -2.43 -7.36 -6.71
CA SER A 520 -3.77 -6.76 -6.62
C SER A 520 -4.88 -7.80 -6.75
N ASP A 521 -4.68 -8.91 -7.45
CA ASP A 521 -5.70 -9.96 -7.54
C ASP A 521 -6.10 -10.54 -6.18
N PHE A 522 -5.21 -10.52 -5.19
CA PHE A 522 -5.54 -10.90 -3.81
C PHE A 522 -6.71 -10.09 -3.24
N PHE A 523 -6.79 -8.81 -3.60
CA PHE A 523 -7.83 -7.86 -3.18
C PHE A 523 -8.99 -7.81 -4.19
N TYR A 524 -8.65 -7.77 -5.48
CA TYR A 524 -9.59 -7.63 -6.58
C TYR A 524 -10.70 -8.67 -6.56
N ILE A 525 -10.40 -9.93 -6.23
CA ILE A 525 -11.44 -10.98 -6.19
C ILE A 525 -12.55 -10.68 -5.17
N TRP A 526 -12.21 -10.04 -4.05
CA TRP A 526 -13.15 -9.65 -2.99
C TRP A 526 -13.84 -8.34 -3.35
N LEU A 527 -13.10 -7.33 -3.81
CA LEU A 527 -13.70 -6.08 -4.29
C LEU A 527 -14.66 -6.30 -5.45
N ARG A 528 -14.32 -7.20 -6.38
CA ARG A 528 -15.21 -7.56 -7.48
C ARG A 528 -16.49 -8.21 -6.97
N ARG A 529 -16.41 -9.18 -6.04
CA ARG A 529 -17.59 -9.77 -5.40
C ARG A 529 -18.48 -8.68 -4.79
N ASN A 530 -17.86 -7.73 -4.08
CA ASN A 530 -18.56 -6.75 -3.25
C ASN A 530 -19.08 -5.54 -4.02
N LEU A 531 -18.42 -5.15 -5.11
CA LEU A 531 -18.62 -3.83 -5.74
C LEU A 531 -18.95 -3.90 -7.24
N LYS A 532 -19.01 -5.08 -7.86
CA LYS A 532 -19.32 -5.20 -9.30
C LYS A 532 -20.70 -4.63 -9.66
N GLU A 533 -21.70 -4.75 -8.81
CA GLU A 533 -23.02 -4.14 -9.06
C GLU A 533 -22.99 -2.60 -8.98
N ILE A 534 -22.06 -2.04 -8.20
CA ILE A 534 -21.93 -0.60 -7.97
C ILE A 534 -21.04 0.04 -9.05
N TYR A 535 -19.95 -0.64 -9.41
CA TYR A 535 -18.97 -0.18 -10.40
C TYR A 535 -18.71 -1.26 -11.47
N PRO A 536 -19.71 -1.59 -12.31
CA PRO A 536 -19.62 -2.69 -13.28
C PRO A 536 -18.46 -2.51 -14.27
N GLU A 537 -18.18 -1.28 -14.68
CA GLU A 537 -17.08 -0.97 -15.61
C GLU A 537 -15.70 -1.17 -14.98
N ILE A 538 -15.57 -0.91 -13.67
CA ILE A 538 -14.29 -1.08 -12.94
C ILE A 538 -14.02 -2.57 -12.68
N PHE A 539 -15.07 -3.34 -12.37
CA PHE A 539 -14.98 -4.75 -12.00
C PHE A 539 -15.55 -5.70 -13.07
N SER A 540 -15.33 -5.35 -14.34
CA SER A 540 -15.84 -6.08 -15.51
C SER A 540 -15.10 -7.41 -15.76
N THR A 541 -13.78 -7.43 -15.56
CA THR A 541 -12.91 -8.61 -15.78
C THR A 541 -12.94 -9.59 -14.60
N MET A 542 -12.41 -10.81 -14.77
CA MET A 542 -12.32 -11.80 -13.67
C MET A 542 -11.14 -11.54 -12.73
N LEU A 543 -10.05 -11.02 -13.27
CA LEU A 543 -8.83 -10.59 -12.57
C LEU A 543 -8.42 -9.23 -13.11
N VAL A 544 -7.50 -8.53 -12.43
CA VAL A 544 -6.95 -7.25 -12.90
C VAL A 544 -6.37 -7.40 -14.31
N PRO A 545 -6.44 -6.40 -15.21
CA PRO A 545 -5.76 -6.47 -16.52
C PRO A 545 -4.23 -6.58 -16.38
N LYS A 546 -3.60 -7.56 -17.04
CA LYS A 546 -2.12 -7.77 -17.03
C LYS A 546 -1.44 -7.36 -18.34
N LYS A 547 -2.16 -7.47 -19.46
CA LYS A 547 -1.60 -7.32 -20.81
C LYS A 547 -1.11 -5.90 -21.08
N GLU A 548 -1.84 -4.92 -20.57
CA GLU A 548 -1.56 -3.48 -20.78
C GLU A 548 -0.72 -2.88 -19.64
N GLU A 549 -0.40 -3.65 -18.60
CA GLU A 549 0.40 -3.15 -17.49
C GLU A 549 1.85 -2.98 -17.95
N LEU A 550 2.36 -1.75 -17.88
CA LEU A 550 3.71 -1.38 -18.29
C LEU A 550 4.76 -1.93 -17.31
N VAL A 551 5.09 -3.21 -17.46
CA VAL A 551 6.12 -3.92 -16.69
C VAL A 551 7.01 -4.75 -17.62
N ALA A 552 8.29 -4.86 -17.26
CA ALA A 552 9.24 -5.66 -18.01
C ALA A 552 9.44 -7.03 -17.36
N THR A 553 8.37 -7.82 -17.29
CA THR A 553 8.40 -9.13 -16.62
C THR A 553 8.45 -10.29 -17.62
N PRO A 554 9.57 -11.05 -17.75
CA PRO A 554 9.76 -12.02 -18.83
C PRO A 554 8.70 -13.12 -18.89
N TYR A 555 8.12 -13.55 -17.76
CA TYR A 555 7.11 -14.61 -17.75
C TYR A 555 5.85 -14.21 -18.55
N ARG A 556 5.57 -12.91 -18.70
CA ARG A 556 4.45 -12.39 -19.51
C ARG A 556 4.73 -12.43 -21.02
N PHE A 557 5.98 -12.65 -21.40
CA PHE A 557 6.45 -12.64 -22.79
C PHE A 557 7.10 -13.97 -23.16
N ALA A 558 6.48 -15.08 -22.75
CA ALA A 558 6.97 -16.45 -22.98
C ALA A 558 8.41 -16.69 -22.50
N GLY A 559 8.86 -15.97 -21.47
CA GLY A 559 10.22 -16.03 -20.93
C GLY A 559 11.23 -15.11 -21.62
N SER A 560 10.83 -14.37 -22.67
CA SER A 560 11.72 -13.47 -23.40
C SER A 560 11.97 -12.17 -22.63
N GLN A 561 13.22 -11.98 -22.20
CA GLN A 561 13.66 -10.71 -21.58
C GLN A 561 13.65 -9.56 -22.58
N GLN A 562 14.03 -9.82 -23.84
CA GLN A 562 14.10 -8.81 -24.88
C GLN A 562 12.71 -8.26 -25.24
N ALA A 563 11.72 -9.13 -25.45
CA ALA A 563 10.36 -8.70 -25.76
C ALA A 563 9.71 -7.94 -24.59
N ALA A 564 10.00 -8.35 -23.34
CA ALA A 564 9.53 -7.64 -22.15
C ALA A 564 10.14 -6.24 -22.05
N LYS A 565 11.43 -6.10 -22.40
CA LYS A 565 12.10 -4.81 -22.47
C LYS A 565 11.47 -3.94 -23.55
N GLU A 566 11.40 -4.39 -24.79
CA GLU A 566 10.83 -3.65 -25.93
C GLU A 566 9.40 -3.15 -25.67
N PHE A 567 8.54 -4.01 -25.10
CA PHE A 567 7.19 -3.62 -24.69
C PHE A 567 7.19 -2.46 -23.69
N PHE A 568 8.07 -2.53 -22.67
CA PHE A 568 8.20 -1.47 -21.67
C PHE A 568 8.74 -0.18 -22.28
N GLU A 569 9.78 -0.23 -23.12
CA GLU A 569 10.39 0.96 -23.73
C GLU A 569 9.39 1.69 -24.63
N GLN A 570 8.73 0.94 -25.53
CA GLN A 570 7.73 1.50 -26.44
C GLN A 570 6.53 2.06 -25.68
N GLY A 571 6.01 1.30 -24.70
CA GLY A 571 4.87 1.76 -23.90
C GLY A 571 5.19 3.02 -23.09
N MET A 572 6.38 3.12 -22.50
CA MET A 572 6.81 4.33 -21.81
C MET A 572 6.99 5.52 -22.76
N PHE A 573 7.46 5.29 -23.98
CA PHE A 573 7.52 6.33 -25.01
C PHE A 573 6.12 6.84 -25.40
N ASP A 574 5.17 5.93 -25.66
CA ASP A 574 3.79 6.27 -26.00
C ASP A 574 3.12 7.08 -24.87
N VAL A 575 3.36 6.70 -23.60
CA VAL A 575 2.92 7.47 -22.44
C VAL A 575 3.56 8.86 -22.43
N CYS A 576 4.86 8.97 -22.66
CA CYS A 576 5.54 10.27 -22.71
C CYS A 576 4.98 11.16 -23.83
N GLN A 577 4.57 10.58 -24.97
CA GLN A 577 3.88 11.33 -26.03
C GLN A 577 2.50 11.85 -25.59
N ASN A 578 1.71 11.03 -24.88
CA ASN A 578 0.44 11.48 -24.30
C ASN A 578 0.66 12.61 -23.29
N ILE A 579 1.62 12.42 -22.38
CA ILE A 579 2.06 13.43 -21.41
C ILE A 579 2.47 14.73 -22.11
N TYR A 580 3.24 14.65 -23.22
CA TYR A 580 3.60 15.82 -24.02
C TYR A 580 2.39 16.54 -24.60
N ARG A 581 1.37 15.82 -25.07
CA ARG A 581 0.15 16.44 -25.58
C ARG A 581 -0.63 17.19 -24.49
N TYR A 582 -0.73 16.62 -23.29
CA TYR A 582 -1.49 17.19 -22.18
C TYR A 582 -0.75 18.26 -21.36
N ALA A 583 0.58 18.21 -21.30
CA ALA A 583 1.35 19.10 -20.44
C ALA A 583 1.18 20.58 -20.84
N THR A 584 0.97 21.43 -19.84
CA THR A 584 1.00 22.89 -20.03
C THR A 584 2.38 23.35 -20.55
N GLN A 585 2.43 24.53 -21.18
CA GLN A 585 3.72 25.10 -21.64
C GLN A 585 4.50 25.79 -20.52
N ASP A 586 3.79 26.45 -19.60
CA ASP A 586 4.39 27.38 -18.64
C ASP A 586 4.81 26.74 -17.32
N ILE A 587 4.30 25.56 -16.99
CA ILE A 587 4.59 24.84 -15.74
C ILE A 587 5.36 23.56 -16.06
N PRO A 588 6.48 23.26 -15.36
CA PRO A 588 7.21 22.03 -15.56
C PRO A 588 6.39 20.83 -15.07
N LEU A 589 6.56 19.69 -15.73
CA LEU A 589 6.06 18.42 -15.24
C LEU A 589 7.07 17.77 -14.30
N THR A 590 6.60 16.92 -13.40
CA THR A 590 7.45 16.18 -12.46
C THR A 590 7.25 14.67 -12.59
N ILE A 591 8.35 13.93 -12.69
CA ILE A 591 8.33 12.46 -12.75
C ILE A 591 9.16 11.93 -11.59
N TYR A 592 8.52 11.12 -10.74
CA TYR A 592 9.22 10.39 -9.71
C TYR A 592 9.94 9.19 -10.33
N TYR A 593 11.17 8.95 -9.89
CA TYR A 593 11.95 7.76 -10.24
C TYR A 593 12.54 7.10 -9.00
N ALA A 594 12.45 5.78 -8.86
CA ALA A 594 13.14 5.05 -7.81
C ALA A 594 14.49 4.53 -8.34
N PHE A 595 15.61 5.09 -7.86
CA PHE A 595 16.94 4.67 -8.27
C PHE A 595 17.44 3.49 -7.41
N LYS A 596 17.92 2.41 -8.05
CA LYS A 596 18.59 1.30 -7.36
C LYS A 596 20.08 1.29 -7.69
N GLN A 597 20.94 1.24 -6.67
CA GLN A 597 22.41 1.18 -6.85
C GLN A 597 22.89 -0.07 -7.62
N THR A 598 22.12 -1.16 -7.66
CA THR A 598 22.43 -2.35 -8.48
C THR A 598 22.31 -2.11 -9.98
N ASP A 599 21.79 -0.95 -10.40
CA ASP A 599 21.76 -0.51 -11.80
C ASP A 599 23.14 -0.01 -12.30
N MET A 600 24.16 -0.05 -11.44
CA MET A 600 25.56 0.24 -11.76
C MET A 600 26.38 -1.06 -11.78
N ASP A 601 26.51 -1.70 -12.94
CA ASP A 601 27.49 -2.79 -13.11
C ASP A 601 28.89 -2.24 -13.44
N VAL A 602 29.91 -2.93 -12.91
CA VAL A 602 31.35 -2.58 -12.91
C VAL A 602 32.01 -2.60 -14.31
N GLY A 603 31.22 -2.76 -15.39
CA GLY A 603 31.70 -2.98 -16.77
C GLY A 603 31.30 -1.91 -17.81
N GLY A 604 30.63 -0.82 -17.43
CA GLY A 604 30.39 0.31 -18.34
C GLY A 604 29.36 0.10 -19.46
N THR A 605 28.60 -1.00 -19.43
CA THR A 605 27.39 -1.19 -20.26
C THR A 605 26.16 -1.16 -19.36
N THR A 606 25.59 0.03 -19.20
CA THR A 606 24.32 0.24 -18.48
C THR A 606 23.18 -0.32 -19.32
N SER A 607 22.40 -1.26 -18.78
CA SER A 607 21.08 -1.61 -19.34
C SER A 607 20.03 -1.45 -18.25
N SER A 608 19.98 -0.27 -17.64
CA SER A 608 19.09 0.02 -16.51
C SER A 608 17.86 0.77 -17.01
N GLY A 609 16.66 0.45 -16.49
CA GLY A 609 15.41 1.13 -16.89
C GLY A 609 15.43 2.66 -16.76
N TRP A 610 16.44 3.23 -16.09
CA TRP A 610 16.79 4.64 -16.11
C TRP A 610 17.05 5.19 -17.51
N GLU A 611 17.92 4.54 -18.29
CA GLU A 611 18.27 4.99 -19.64
C GLU A 611 17.05 4.97 -20.56
N THR A 612 16.24 3.90 -20.47
CA THR A 612 14.99 3.76 -21.20
C THR A 612 14.03 4.91 -20.89
N MET A 613 13.80 5.22 -19.61
CA MET A 613 12.87 6.28 -19.25
C MET A 613 13.38 7.67 -19.63
N LEU A 614 14.66 7.97 -19.40
CA LEU A 614 15.25 9.24 -19.83
C LEU A 614 15.18 9.39 -21.36
N SER A 615 15.44 8.32 -22.10
CA SER A 615 15.33 8.31 -23.55
C SER A 615 13.90 8.57 -24.00
N ALA A 616 12.91 7.91 -23.40
CA ALA A 616 11.49 8.13 -23.70
C ALA A 616 11.07 9.59 -23.45
N ILE A 617 11.47 10.19 -22.32
CA ILE A 617 11.19 11.59 -21.97
C ILE A 617 11.80 12.54 -23.01
N ILE A 618 13.08 12.36 -23.34
CA ILE A 618 13.80 13.23 -24.28
C ILE A 618 13.23 13.08 -25.70
N GLN A 619 13.00 11.85 -26.16
CA GLN A 619 12.46 11.57 -27.50
C GLN A 619 11.03 12.09 -27.66
N ALA A 620 10.21 12.08 -26.59
CA ALA A 620 8.88 12.68 -26.61
C ALA A 620 8.90 14.21 -26.74
N GLY A 621 10.08 14.85 -26.62
CA GLY A 621 10.25 16.28 -26.83
C GLY A 621 10.42 17.07 -25.53
N PHE A 622 10.74 16.44 -24.41
CA PHE A 622 11.03 17.14 -23.16
C PHE A 622 12.53 17.41 -22.97
N SER A 623 12.85 18.49 -22.25
CA SER A 623 14.15 18.74 -21.62
C SER A 623 14.05 18.46 -20.13
N ILE A 624 15.13 17.94 -19.53
CA ILE A 624 15.24 17.79 -18.08
C ILE A 624 15.93 19.04 -17.53
N ASN A 625 15.23 19.79 -16.69
CA ASN A 625 15.64 21.09 -16.19
C ASN A 625 16.12 21.02 -14.72
N GLY A 626 15.75 19.96 -13.99
CA GLY A 626 16.16 19.77 -12.61
C GLY A 626 16.03 18.31 -12.17
N THR A 627 16.80 17.94 -11.16
CA THR A 627 16.77 16.60 -10.55
C THR A 627 16.92 16.71 -9.04
N TRP A 628 15.96 16.18 -8.28
CA TRP A 628 15.97 16.28 -6.82
C TRP A 628 16.08 14.90 -6.17
N PRO A 629 17.15 14.62 -5.40
CA PRO A 629 17.27 13.36 -4.65
C PRO A 629 16.40 13.41 -3.39
N ILE A 630 15.35 12.60 -3.35
CA ILE A 630 14.43 12.49 -2.22
C ILE A 630 14.64 11.16 -1.50
N ARG A 631 14.94 11.24 -0.21
CA ARG A 631 15.11 10.07 0.67
C ARG A 631 13.76 9.57 1.11
N THR A 632 13.22 8.67 0.30
CA THR A 632 11.90 8.08 0.54
C THR A 632 11.95 6.82 1.41
N GLU A 633 13.08 6.42 2.03
CA GLU A 633 13.20 5.15 2.79
C GLU A 633 13.59 5.31 4.27
N LYS A 634 13.12 4.36 5.11
CA LYS A 634 13.42 4.33 6.55
C LYS A 634 14.78 3.66 6.77
N PRO A 635 15.70 4.24 7.57
CA PRO A 635 16.90 3.54 8.02
C PRO A 635 16.51 2.25 8.78
N GLY A 636 17.06 1.09 8.38
CA GLY A 636 16.88 -0.17 9.12
C GLY A 636 15.71 -1.08 8.70
N ARG A 637 15.37 -1.17 7.40
CA ARG A 637 14.49 -2.25 6.90
C ARG A 637 15.07 -3.62 7.25
N SER A 638 14.24 -4.65 7.47
CA SER A 638 14.73 -6.03 7.68
C SER A 638 15.54 -6.60 6.50
N VAL A 639 15.49 -5.95 5.33
CA VAL A 639 16.33 -6.24 4.14
C VAL A 639 17.69 -5.50 4.20
N SER A 640 17.85 -4.49 5.06
CA SER A 640 19.13 -3.78 5.26
C SER A 640 20.08 -4.49 6.24
N ILE A 641 19.71 -5.65 6.78
CA ILE A 641 20.69 -6.54 7.44
C ILE A 641 21.40 -7.31 6.33
N GLY A 642 22.46 -6.70 5.78
CA GLY A 642 23.39 -7.34 4.83
C GLY A 642 23.36 -6.82 3.39
N THR A 643 22.44 -5.91 3.02
CA THR A 643 22.47 -5.22 1.72
C THR A 643 22.32 -3.71 1.92
N ASN A 644 23.41 -2.97 1.68
CA ASN A 644 23.46 -1.51 1.61
C ASN A 644 22.71 -1.04 0.36
N ALA A 645 21.38 -1.02 0.40
CA ALA A 645 20.57 -0.38 -0.63
C ALA A 645 19.85 0.82 0.00
N LEU A 646 20.51 1.98 -0.01
CA LEU A 646 19.82 3.26 0.11
C LEU A 646 19.04 3.46 -1.20
N ALA A 647 17.77 3.08 -1.25
CA ALA A 647 16.92 3.44 -2.38
C ALA A 647 16.46 4.89 -2.19
N SER A 648 17.17 5.82 -2.82
CA SER A 648 16.72 7.20 -3.01
C SER A 648 15.77 7.26 -4.21
N SER A 649 14.67 8.00 -4.09
CA SER A 649 13.91 8.42 -5.26
C SER A 649 14.54 9.69 -5.83
N ILE A 650 14.43 9.91 -7.13
CA ILE A 650 14.81 11.14 -7.83
C ILE A 650 13.53 11.73 -8.41
N VAL A 651 13.29 13.02 -8.21
CA VAL A 651 12.24 13.75 -8.93
C VAL A 651 12.89 14.45 -10.11
N LEU A 652 12.49 14.06 -11.31
CA LEU A 652 12.84 14.74 -12.56
C LEU A 652 11.89 15.90 -12.77
N VAL A 653 12.44 17.07 -13.07
CA VAL A 653 11.70 18.28 -13.46
C VAL A 653 11.91 18.46 -14.95
N CYS A 654 10.83 18.44 -15.73
CA CYS A 654 10.92 18.47 -17.19
C CYS A 654 10.04 19.56 -17.80
N ARG A 655 10.52 20.19 -18.87
CA ARG A 655 9.75 21.13 -19.70
C ARG A 655 9.72 20.69 -21.15
N LYS A 656 8.72 21.16 -21.89
CA LYS A 656 8.71 21.00 -23.35
C LYS A 656 9.94 21.69 -23.93
N ARG A 657 10.71 20.96 -24.74
CA ARG A 657 11.86 21.49 -25.43
C ARG A 657 11.37 22.48 -26.51
N PRO A 658 11.89 23.72 -26.56
CA PRO A 658 11.56 24.65 -27.62
C PRO A 658 11.95 24.11 -29.00
N ALA A 659 11.11 24.38 -30.02
CA ALA A 659 11.38 23.92 -31.39
C ALA A 659 12.63 24.57 -32.01
N ASP A 660 13.01 25.75 -31.52
CA ASP A 660 14.20 26.52 -31.90
C ASP A 660 15.41 26.24 -30.98
N ALA A 661 15.35 25.21 -30.13
CA ALA A 661 16.45 24.87 -29.22
C ALA A 661 17.74 24.59 -30.01
N PRO A 662 18.86 25.28 -29.71
CA PRO A 662 20.08 25.18 -30.48
C PRO A 662 20.69 23.77 -30.43
N ILE A 663 21.26 23.34 -31.54
CA ILE A 663 22.06 22.11 -31.61
C ILE A 663 23.49 22.47 -31.22
N CYS A 664 24.09 21.69 -30.32
CA CYS A 664 25.48 21.87 -29.93
C CYS A 664 26.29 20.62 -30.29
N THR A 665 27.58 20.80 -30.57
CA THR A 665 28.48 19.65 -30.76
C THR A 665 28.84 19.03 -29.40
N ARG A 666 29.33 17.79 -29.40
CA ARG A 666 29.87 17.16 -28.18
C ARG A 666 30.96 17.99 -27.51
N ARG A 667 31.75 18.73 -28.30
CA ARG A 667 32.80 19.62 -27.79
C ARG A 667 32.19 20.80 -27.05
N ASP A 668 31.16 21.42 -27.60
CA ASP A 668 30.45 22.54 -26.98
C ASP A 668 29.79 22.10 -25.66
N PHE A 669 29.15 20.93 -25.66
CA PHE A 669 28.59 20.32 -24.46
C PHE A 669 29.65 20.12 -23.36
N LEU A 670 30.79 19.48 -23.68
CA LEU A 670 31.86 19.27 -22.69
C LEU A 670 32.44 20.58 -22.17
N THR A 671 32.45 21.63 -22.99
CA THR A 671 32.96 22.95 -22.62
C THR A 671 31.98 23.66 -21.68
N ALA A 672 30.69 23.66 -22.02
CA ALA A 672 29.62 24.18 -21.18
C ALA A 672 29.57 23.43 -19.84
N LEU A 673 29.63 22.09 -19.86
CA LEU A 673 29.64 21.26 -18.67
C LEU A 673 30.81 21.63 -17.74
N LYS A 674 32.05 21.74 -18.25
CA LYS A 674 33.20 22.14 -17.43
C LYS A 674 33.06 23.53 -16.82
N ARG A 675 32.46 24.46 -17.58
CA ARG A 675 32.22 25.85 -17.14
C ARG A 675 31.15 25.92 -16.06
N GLU A 676 30.05 25.20 -16.23
CA GLU A 676 28.83 25.33 -15.42
C GLU A 676 28.79 24.36 -14.24
N LEU A 677 29.42 23.19 -14.35
CA LEU A 677 29.37 22.15 -13.31
C LEU A 677 29.90 22.65 -11.98
N ARG A 678 31.02 23.37 -11.96
CA ARG A 678 31.64 23.80 -10.69
C ARG A 678 30.77 24.83 -9.93
N PRO A 679 30.27 25.92 -10.55
CA PRO A 679 29.29 26.79 -9.93
C PRO A 679 27.99 26.08 -9.52
N ALA A 680 27.45 25.22 -10.40
CA ALA A 680 26.22 24.48 -10.11
C ALA A 680 26.38 23.55 -8.90
N LEU A 681 27.55 22.91 -8.75
CA LEU A 681 27.85 22.02 -7.63
C LEU A 681 27.93 22.79 -6.30
N VAL A 682 28.49 24.01 -6.31
CA VAL A 682 28.51 24.88 -5.12
C VAL A 682 27.09 25.29 -4.74
N ASN A 683 26.26 25.69 -5.71
CA ASN A 683 24.86 26.05 -5.46
C ASN A 683 24.05 24.85 -4.94
N LEU A 684 24.27 23.65 -5.50
CA LEU A 684 23.65 22.41 -5.02
C LEU A 684 24.07 22.08 -3.58
N GLN A 685 25.35 22.25 -3.23
CA GLN A 685 25.86 22.04 -1.87
C GLN A 685 25.30 23.08 -0.88
N GLN A 686 25.18 24.33 -1.29
CA GLN A 686 24.58 25.41 -0.49
C GLN A 686 23.06 25.23 -0.32
N SER A 687 22.41 24.54 -1.27
CA SER A 687 21.00 24.14 -1.19
C SER A 687 20.78 22.84 -0.39
N ASN A 688 21.77 22.41 0.40
CA ASN A 688 21.75 21.23 1.27
C ASN A 688 21.39 19.89 0.57
N ILE A 689 22.15 19.51 -0.46
CA ILE A 689 22.21 18.11 -0.95
C ILE A 689 23.35 17.34 -0.30
#